data_AF-A0A7J4SAG3-F1
#
_entry.id   AF-A0A7J4SAG3-F1
#
_cell.length_a   1.000
_cell.length_b   1.000
_cell.length_c   1.000
_cell.angle_alpha   90.00
_cell.angle_beta   90.00
_cell.angle_gamma   90.00
#
_symmetry.space_group_name_H-M   'P 1'
#
loop_
_entity.id
_entity.type
_entity.pdbx_description
1 polymer ?
#
loop_
_entity_poly.entity_id
_entity_poly.type
_entity_poly.pdbx_seq_one_letter_code
_entity_poly.pdbx_strand_id
1 'polypeptide(L)'
;MLKKALITIIVILVCVSSTTTNYANQHLLDEQPNPMESGSAVRVQIMPPTYIMSADEVVTFSAKLYDSVNSEVAGDIIWSSTNGTITAEGTFYPWNSGVITIQARHTNLTDEFNITVTPGIGQSIEVSINSGQVLQNNILTANLLDARGNPSPTDQAAWSIEGQYFGQGNPVWIPLDTGDYHLTARLYQMEATAVVTVAAGSPYQFTFDDDIIVRSGSPIQLTPTLLDANGYSMATSLAGPQLWFVENGSVNNTGYYYASHPGYWNVTVSAGPISGTGTIRVVPADATASSLAILPDQDVYIAGEKYELAAYRTDNLGFSGLITPPITNFSVTSGTISEEDGRVYWTPMTMGSHAITVDDSGIISTASVTVQHGLAIDTRVVMTPHKLAVGQQSTVVVQAYDLAGNTWNVNGTIEVLIGNESAMTQQGDYYTLVPNAVGAYAVRGTWFDNASGVLFDSQLIEQVGFGELAKIELDGQGQKIPIDQPFDLNPQFFDSYGNQLSDISVNWTIDGEDQTLTMSLLDYNWIPTSIGSHEIQANAAGVFSVVSLTVSAGDARQIITNFDSGFIVESGVEADIFIQISDSRGNLAPAETVSTSLNSTIGEFVPSIAGRGYWTFTGNVSGDYSLTFYQDDAQHSIALTIQPGQPVQIFGEIENRNYKQGDTALLRVYGVDINNNKVAVEPENTTISCTSGSDSFITSDTWELEISKSGLDRSCSITWNGLVTQAFFDVESVLLGGAIGSTNTAMTIAAVLLGLILTTMVVLVRRANYEPDDAEWFDDGEYDDDEYDDDYYEETEEPIVETARNQPAAPQNIPVQAAPTTPLNNRPTLAPAEITRLATEAGRLGVMQAIVPNQQGASGWYVDVSGEIQYWNVGTDGSWNRTA
;
A
#
# COMPACT_ATOMS: atom_id res chain seq x y z
N MET A 1 40.90 94.88 61.90
CA MET A 1 41.07 95.53 63.23
C MET A 1 41.70 96.92 63.04
N LEU A 2 42.12 97.61 64.10
CA LEU A 2 42.67 98.97 64.10
C LEU A 2 43.96 99.07 63.22
N LYS A 3 44.39 100.16 62.54
CA LYS A 3 44.23 101.65 62.61
C LYS A 3 45.52 102.35 63.14
N LYS A 4 46.17 103.18 62.30
CA LYS A 4 47.42 103.99 62.52
C LYS A 4 48.72 103.17 62.57
N ALA A 5 49.95 103.73 62.41
CA ALA A 5 50.45 105.11 62.25
C ALA A 5 51.71 105.11 61.31
N LEU A 6 52.33 106.15 60.72
CA LEU A 6 52.34 107.64 60.78
C LEU A 6 53.74 108.18 61.22
N ILE A 7 54.39 109.03 60.38
CA ILE A 7 55.41 110.08 60.74
C ILE A 7 56.86 109.62 61.11
N THR A 8 57.96 110.40 60.99
CA THR A 8 58.58 111.26 59.91
C THR A 8 60.04 111.68 60.26
N ILE A 9 60.82 112.20 59.27
CA ILE A 9 61.72 113.40 59.34
C ILE A 9 63.22 113.34 59.77
N ILE A 10 64.01 114.29 59.22
CA ILE A 10 65.35 114.85 59.61
C ILE A 10 66.65 114.03 59.31
N VAL A 11 67.88 114.56 59.04
CA VAL A 11 68.47 115.77 58.34
C VAL A 11 69.92 116.07 58.87
N ILE A 12 70.74 116.90 58.17
CA ILE A 12 71.98 117.63 58.63
C ILE A 12 73.32 116.80 58.65
N LEU A 13 74.57 117.30 58.44
CA LEU A 13 75.19 118.51 57.79
C LEU A 13 76.77 118.47 57.87
N VAL A 14 77.50 119.43 57.25
CA VAL A 14 78.93 119.86 57.50
C VAL A 14 80.04 118.97 56.88
N CYS A 15 81.20 119.40 56.34
CA CYS A 15 81.96 120.69 56.14
C CYS A 15 82.57 120.70 54.69
N VAL A 16 83.08 121.74 54.00
CA VAL A 16 83.43 123.18 54.23
C VAL A 16 84.87 123.52 54.72
N SER A 17 85.79 123.87 53.80
CA SER A 17 86.91 124.86 53.95
C SER A 17 87.76 124.94 52.64
N SER A 18 87.73 126.03 51.84
CA SER A 18 88.68 127.18 51.80
C SER A 18 90.01 126.91 51.02
N THR A 19 90.66 127.82 50.26
CA THR A 19 90.66 129.31 50.23
C THR A 19 90.79 129.92 48.81
N THR A 20 90.62 131.25 48.71
CA THR A 20 91.03 132.16 47.62
C THR A 20 92.57 132.41 47.61
N THR A 21 93.27 133.18 46.74
CA THR A 21 93.00 134.48 46.06
C THR A 21 93.89 134.76 44.82
N ASN A 22 93.43 135.65 43.90
CA ASN A 22 94.13 136.75 43.16
C ASN A 22 95.65 136.68 42.87
N TYR A 23 96.16 137.12 41.70
CA TYR A 23 96.30 138.56 41.36
C TYR A 23 96.54 138.90 39.87
N ALA A 24 96.05 140.09 39.48
CA ALA A 24 96.50 141.06 38.44
C ALA A 24 96.93 140.64 37.01
N ASN A 25 96.32 141.33 36.03
CA ASN A 25 96.93 141.69 34.74
C ASN A 25 98.09 142.69 34.93
N GLN A 26 99.09 142.72 34.03
CA GLN A 26 99.52 143.96 33.33
C GLN A 26 100.60 143.73 32.24
N HIS A 27 100.45 144.46 31.12
CA HIS A 27 101.41 144.77 30.02
C HIS A 27 102.09 143.60 29.27
N LEU A 28 102.02 143.45 27.92
CA LEU A 28 102.18 144.38 26.76
C LEU A 28 103.65 144.50 26.31
N LEU A 29 104.03 143.78 25.24
CA LEU A 29 104.89 144.20 24.12
C LEU A 29 104.89 143.14 23.00
N ASP A 30 105.23 143.55 21.77
CA ASP A 30 105.27 142.69 20.58
C ASP A 30 106.47 141.73 20.59
N GLU A 31 106.22 140.45 20.30
CA GLU A 31 107.22 139.54 19.75
C GLU A 31 106.56 138.54 18.78
N GLN A 32 106.60 138.86 17.48
CA GLN A 32 106.73 137.82 16.47
C GLN A 32 108.21 137.39 16.40
N PRO A 33 108.55 136.14 16.00
CA PRO A 33 107.66 135.06 15.59
C PRO A 33 107.92 133.71 16.29
N ASN A 34 106.86 132.92 16.48
CA ASN A 34 106.76 131.65 15.75
C ASN A 34 105.34 131.06 15.85
N PRO A 35 104.75 130.55 14.76
CA PRO A 35 103.79 129.48 14.91
C PRO A 35 104.56 128.25 15.41
N MET A 36 104.27 127.77 16.61
CA MET A 36 104.24 126.32 16.77
C MET A 36 103.07 125.87 15.89
N GLU A 37 103.37 125.25 14.77
CA GLU A 37 102.34 124.65 13.92
C GLU A 37 101.52 123.72 14.81
N SER A 38 100.20 123.96 14.86
CA SER A 38 99.29 122.97 15.43
C SER A 38 99.43 121.74 14.56
N GLY A 39 100.18 120.74 15.06
CA GLY A 39 100.54 119.57 14.28
C GLY A 39 99.29 118.98 13.64
N SER A 40 99.31 118.78 12.32
CA SER A 40 98.20 118.13 11.65
C SER A 40 97.95 116.79 12.34
N ALA A 41 96.70 116.54 12.73
CA ALA A 41 96.37 115.30 13.41
C ALA A 41 96.83 114.10 12.56
N VAL A 42 97.46 113.13 13.20
CA VAL A 42 97.96 111.89 12.57
C VAL A 42 97.23 110.66 13.09
N ARG A 43 96.62 110.75 14.29
CA ARG A 43 95.73 109.72 14.85
C ARG A 43 94.46 110.35 15.42
N VAL A 44 93.30 109.83 15.05
CA VAL A 44 92.08 109.92 15.86
C VAL A 44 91.98 108.66 16.70
N GLN A 45 91.43 108.76 17.92
CA GLN A 45 91.27 107.62 18.82
C GLN A 45 89.98 107.76 19.62
N ILE A 46 89.11 106.76 19.54
CA ILE A 46 87.89 106.65 20.35
C ILE A 46 88.29 106.28 21.79
N MET A 47 87.68 106.98 22.74
CA MET A 47 87.71 106.68 24.16
C MET A 47 86.31 106.17 24.57
N PRO A 48 86.06 104.84 24.49
CA PRO A 48 84.76 104.26 24.77
C PRO A 48 84.48 104.29 26.28
N PRO A 49 83.29 104.73 26.73
CA PRO A 49 82.91 104.67 28.14
C PRO A 49 82.49 103.26 28.59
N THR A 50 82.08 102.40 27.64
CA THR A 50 81.75 100.98 27.85
C THR A 50 81.99 100.17 26.58
N TYR A 51 82.11 98.85 26.73
CA TYR A 51 82.22 97.85 25.65
C TYR A 51 80.91 97.08 25.43
N ILE A 52 79.96 97.24 26.36
CA ILE A 52 78.62 96.62 26.32
C ILE A 52 77.58 97.63 26.82
N MET A 53 76.42 97.67 26.17
CA MET A 53 75.26 98.45 26.62
C MET A 53 73.96 97.72 26.26
N SER A 54 72.85 98.08 26.88
CA SER A 54 71.52 97.66 26.46
C SER A 54 70.99 98.58 25.35
N ALA A 55 70.10 98.05 24.50
CA ALA A 55 69.40 98.84 23.49
C ALA A 55 68.55 99.98 24.09
N ASP A 56 68.15 99.87 25.36
CA ASP A 56 67.44 100.94 26.08
C ASP A 56 68.35 102.06 26.62
N GLU A 57 69.66 101.84 26.68
CA GLU A 57 70.62 102.81 27.20
C GLU A 57 71.05 103.82 26.12
N VAL A 58 71.58 104.96 26.58
CA VAL A 58 72.12 106.03 25.73
C VAL A 58 73.51 106.36 26.25
N VAL A 59 74.51 106.33 25.36
CA VAL A 59 75.93 106.34 25.73
C VAL A 59 76.67 107.39 24.91
N THR A 60 77.37 108.32 25.56
CA THR A 60 78.16 109.36 24.88
C THR A 60 79.62 108.90 24.74
N PHE A 61 80.01 108.65 23.49
CA PHE A 61 81.40 108.41 23.12
C PHE A 61 82.18 109.72 23.09
N SER A 62 83.47 109.63 23.38
CA SER A 62 84.42 110.73 23.16
C SER A 62 85.57 110.21 22.30
N ALA A 63 86.22 111.11 21.56
CA ALA A 63 87.40 110.79 20.77
C ALA A 63 88.40 111.94 20.86
N LYS A 64 89.70 111.61 20.73
CA LYS A 64 90.79 112.57 20.78
C LYS A 64 91.64 112.52 19.52
N LEU A 65 92.15 113.67 19.12
CA LEU A 65 93.10 113.82 18.01
C LEU A 65 94.50 113.99 18.57
N TYR A 66 95.47 113.32 17.95
CA TYR A 66 96.88 113.37 18.33
C TYR A 66 97.76 113.76 17.14
N ASP A 67 98.76 114.61 17.39
CA ASP A 67 99.83 114.92 16.42
C ASP A 67 100.86 113.77 16.31
N SER A 68 101.88 113.99 15.47
CA SER A 68 103.01 113.05 15.29
C SER A 68 103.91 112.88 16.52
N VAL A 69 103.76 113.73 17.54
CA VAL A 69 104.50 113.71 18.82
C VAL A 69 103.61 113.17 19.96
N ASN A 70 102.38 112.73 19.65
CA ASN A 70 101.36 112.25 20.58
C ASN A 70 100.86 113.32 21.58
N SER A 71 100.86 114.60 21.19
CA SER A 71 100.16 115.69 21.89
C SER A 71 98.70 115.78 21.45
N GLU A 72 97.80 116.22 22.33
CA GLU A 72 96.37 116.39 21.99
C GLU A 72 96.14 117.65 21.13
N VAL A 73 95.35 117.51 20.06
CA VAL A 73 95.05 118.58 19.08
C VAL A 73 93.53 118.83 19.02
N ALA A 74 93.13 120.08 18.76
CA ALA A 74 91.72 120.44 18.57
C ALA A 74 91.28 120.27 17.11
N GLY A 75 90.07 119.74 16.90
CA GLY A 75 89.46 119.61 15.57
C GLY A 75 88.11 118.88 15.61
N ASP A 76 87.26 119.15 14.62
CA ASP A 76 85.90 118.59 14.56
C ASP A 76 85.93 117.09 14.23
N ILE A 77 85.14 116.29 14.96
CA ILE A 77 85.03 114.84 14.77
C ILE A 77 83.65 114.51 14.21
N ILE A 78 83.63 113.84 13.06
CA ILE A 78 82.41 113.33 12.42
C ILE A 78 82.20 111.91 12.92
N TRP A 79 81.06 111.69 13.57
CA TRP A 79 80.65 110.38 14.08
C TRP A 79 79.75 109.65 13.08
N SER A 80 79.87 108.33 13.02
CA SER A 80 78.93 107.44 12.33
C SER A 80 78.79 106.10 13.07
N SER A 81 77.71 105.37 12.79
CA SER A 81 77.39 104.09 13.41
C SER A 81 76.78 103.14 12.38
N THR A 82 77.12 101.84 12.41
CA THR A 82 76.59 100.86 11.44
C THR A 82 75.12 100.50 11.68
N ASN A 83 74.63 100.72 12.90
CA ASN A 83 73.22 100.62 13.29
C ASN A 83 72.98 101.61 14.45
N GLY A 84 71.75 102.09 14.64
CA GLY A 84 71.47 103.19 15.58
C GLY A 84 71.86 104.57 15.03
N THR A 85 71.63 105.61 15.85
CA THR A 85 71.95 107.01 15.55
C THR A 85 73.01 107.53 16.52
N ILE A 86 74.05 108.20 16.02
CA ILE A 86 75.02 108.94 16.83
C ILE A 86 74.94 110.44 16.51
N THR A 87 74.93 111.30 17.54
CA THR A 87 74.89 112.76 17.38
C THR A 87 76.28 113.35 17.12
N ALA A 88 76.35 114.63 16.73
CA ALA A 88 77.62 115.33 16.51
C ALA A 88 78.49 115.40 17.79
N GLU A 89 77.84 115.39 18.95
CA GLU A 89 78.46 115.38 20.28
C GLU A 89 78.90 113.97 20.73
N GLY A 90 78.76 112.95 19.87
CA GLY A 90 79.13 111.55 20.15
C GLY A 90 78.08 110.76 20.94
N THR A 91 76.86 111.28 21.13
CA THR A 91 75.81 110.58 21.90
C THR A 91 75.12 109.53 21.04
N PHE A 92 75.27 108.25 21.40
CA PHE A 92 74.78 107.10 20.65
C PHE A 92 73.47 106.53 21.22
N TYR A 93 72.54 106.29 20.29
CA TYR A 93 71.22 105.69 20.49
C TYR A 93 71.13 104.43 19.61
N PRO A 94 71.31 103.22 20.14
CA PRO A 94 71.13 101.99 19.37
C PRO A 94 69.68 101.80 18.92
N TRP A 95 69.51 101.11 17.80
CA TRP A 95 68.21 100.61 17.34
C TRP A 95 68.13 99.09 17.56
N ASN A 96 69.06 98.34 16.97
CA ASN A 96 69.09 96.88 17.04
C ASN A 96 70.08 96.38 18.10
N SER A 97 69.80 95.23 18.70
CA SER A 97 70.79 94.45 19.44
C SER A 97 71.75 93.72 18.48
N GLY A 98 73.01 93.60 18.87
CA GLY A 98 74.09 92.99 18.08
C GLY A 98 75.43 93.68 18.33
N VAL A 99 76.45 93.33 17.54
CA VAL A 99 77.71 94.11 17.53
C VAL A 99 77.56 95.28 16.57
N ILE A 100 77.74 96.51 17.06
CA ILE A 100 77.65 97.75 16.29
C ILE A 100 79.03 98.39 16.24
N THR A 101 79.44 98.85 15.06
CA THR A 101 80.67 99.62 14.87
C THR A 101 80.34 101.10 14.97
N ILE A 102 80.93 101.77 15.95
CA ILE A 102 81.00 103.23 16.06
C ILE A 102 82.29 103.69 15.41
N GLN A 103 82.21 104.65 14.50
CA GLN A 103 83.34 105.16 13.75
C GLN A 103 83.50 106.66 14.04
N ALA A 104 84.72 107.07 14.36
CA ALA A 104 85.10 108.47 14.57
C ALA A 104 86.05 108.91 13.45
N ARG A 105 85.68 109.94 12.71
CA ARG A 105 86.43 110.41 11.53
C ARG A 105 86.82 111.88 11.65
N HIS A 106 88.09 112.17 11.40
CA HIS A 106 88.59 113.54 11.25
C HIS A 106 89.40 113.65 9.96
N THR A 107 88.86 114.37 8.97
CA THR A 107 89.38 114.46 7.59
C THR A 107 89.55 113.08 6.92
N ASN A 108 90.78 112.55 6.84
CA ASN A 108 91.13 111.23 6.32
C ASN A 108 91.54 110.24 7.42
N LEU A 109 91.58 110.66 8.69
CA LEU A 109 91.78 109.77 9.83
C LEU A 109 90.47 109.14 10.24
N THR A 110 90.50 107.84 10.53
CA THR A 110 89.37 107.06 11.01
C THR A 110 89.84 106.15 12.14
N ASP A 111 89.03 106.02 13.19
CA ASP A 111 89.14 104.96 14.20
C ASP A 111 87.77 104.29 14.37
N GLU A 112 87.76 103.01 14.74
CA GLU A 112 86.58 102.15 14.75
C GLU A 112 86.49 101.33 16.03
N PHE A 113 85.33 101.40 16.68
CA PHE A 113 85.06 100.73 17.94
C PHE A 113 83.81 99.85 17.84
N ASN A 114 83.96 98.56 18.11
CA ASN A 114 82.85 97.61 18.15
C ASN A 114 82.28 97.53 19.57
N ILE A 115 81.06 98.07 19.76
CA ILE A 115 80.27 97.92 20.99
C ILE A 115 79.28 96.76 20.84
N THR A 116 79.13 95.96 21.90
CA THR A 116 78.07 94.94 21.96
C THR A 116 76.80 95.57 22.54
N VAL A 117 75.71 95.58 21.78
CA VAL A 117 74.39 95.99 22.25
C VAL A 117 73.55 94.75 22.56
N THR A 118 73.19 94.55 23.82
CA THR A 118 72.19 93.54 24.21
C THR A 118 70.77 94.09 24.03
N PRO A 119 69.74 93.26 23.91
CA PRO A 119 68.35 93.73 23.96
C PRO A 119 68.04 94.59 25.21
N GLY A 120 66.98 95.39 25.09
CA GLY A 120 66.36 96.14 26.17
C GLY A 120 65.58 95.30 27.17
N ILE A 121 64.85 95.96 28.06
CA ILE A 121 63.91 95.33 28.98
C ILE A 121 62.66 94.95 28.18
N GLY A 122 62.33 93.66 28.13
CA GLY A 122 61.15 93.14 27.43
C GLY A 122 59.86 93.86 27.82
N GLN A 123 59.15 94.40 26.82
CA GLN A 123 57.86 95.10 26.94
C GLN A 123 56.70 94.28 26.36
N SER A 124 56.98 93.37 25.43
CA SER A 124 56.03 92.38 24.92
C SER A 124 56.68 91.01 24.76
N ILE A 125 55.85 90.00 24.50
CA ILE A 125 56.27 88.62 24.25
C ILE A 125 55.86 88.20 22.83
N GLU A 126 56.61 87.29 22.23
CA GLU A 126 56.39 86.73 20.90
C GLU A 126 56.55 85.20 20.96
N VAL A 127 55.71 84.46 20.24
CA VAL A 127 55.83 83.00 20.07
C VAL A 127 56.77 82.72 18.90
N SER A 128 57.87 81.99 19.14
CA SER A 128 58.96 81.82 18.18
C SER A 128 58.84 80.57 17.27
N ILE A 129 57.82 79.74 17.49
CA ILE A 129 57.55 78.50 16.73
C ILE A 129 56.50 78.77 15.64
N ASN A 130 56.81 78.38 14.39
CA ASN A 130 56.00 78.70 13.20
C ASN A 130 55.22 77.50 12.63
N SER A 131 55.61 76.27 12.95
CA SER A 131 54.98 75.03 12.49
C SER A 131 55.28 73.88 13.46
N GLY A 132 54.51 72.80 13.40
CA GLY A 132 54.75 71.60 14.19
C GLY A 132 54.51 70.30 13.40
N GLN A 133 54.89 69.16 14.01
CA GLN A 133 54.64 67.82 13.48
C GLN A 133 53.86 66.95 14.47
N VAL A 134 52.88 66.21 13.95
CA VAL A 134 51.99 65.32 14.69
C VAL A 134 52.75 64.14 15.31
N LEU A 135 52.38 63.77 16.54
CA LEU A 135 53.03 62.75 17.37
C LEU A 135 54.57 62.87 17.52
N GLN A 136 55.12 64.08 17.32
CA GLN A 136 56.55 64.38 17.47
C GLN A 136 56.81 65.49 18.50
N ASN A 137 58.08 65.64 18.89
CA ASN A 137 58.52 66.58 19.93
C ASN A 137 58.68 68.01 19.38
N ASN A 138 57.67 68.86 19.59
CA ASN A 138 57.71 70.27 19.22
C ASN A 138 58.10 71.11 20.45
N ILE A 139 59.25 71.77 20.44
CA ILE A 139 59.69 72.59 21.59
C ILE A 139 59.05 73.97 21.48
N LEU A 140 58.16 74.30 22.41
CA LEU A 140 57.59 75.64 22.49
C LEU A 140 58.66 76.62 22.97
N THR A 141 58.81 77.76 22.28
CA THR A 141 59.83 78.78 22.57
C THR A 141 59.25 80.18 22.36
N ALA A 142 59.68 81.14 23.18
CA ALA A 142 59.20 82.51 23.13
C ALA A 142 60.35 83.51 23.27
N ASN A 143 60.20 84.65 22.60
CA ASN A 143 61.07 85.82 22.74
C ASN A 143 60.35 86.89 23.57
N LEU A 144 61.10 87.60 24.41
CA LEU A 144 60.71 88.93 24.87
C LEU A 144 61.22 89.96 23.87
N LEU A 145 60.36 90.88 23.44
CA LEU A 145 60.72 92.00 22.59
C LEU A 145 60.89 93.26 23.45
N ASP A 146 62.00 93.97 23.29
CA ASP A 146 62.20 95.27 23.94
C ASP A 146 61.37 96.39 23.29
N ALA A 147 61.50 97.62 23.81
CA ALA A 147 60.79 98.80 23.28
C ALA A 147 61.15 99.19 21.82
N ARG A 148 62.14 98.55 21.20
CA ARG A 148 62.55 98.71 19.79
C ARG A 148 62.27 97.45 18.95
N GLY A 149 61.76 96.38 19.56
CA GLY A 149 61.46 95.11 18.89
C GLY A 149 62.62 94.10 18.87
N ASN A 150 63.67 94.28 19.68
CA ASN A 150 64.78 93.31 19.70
C ASN A 150 64.39 92.05 20.50
N PRO A 151 64.53 90.84 19.92
CA PRO A 151 64.18 89.60 20.60
C PRO A 151 65.26 89.15 21.59
N SER A 152 64.82 88.72 22.77
CA SER A 152 65.61 88.08 23.81
C SER A 152 64.88 86.81 24.27
N PRO A 153 65.41 85.59 24.03
CA PRO A 153 64.72 84.34 24.40
C PRO A 153 64.39 84.26 25.89
N THR A 154 63.21 83.74 26.24
CA THR A 154 62.78 83.59 27.64
C THR A 154 62.41 82.14 27.98
N ASP A 155 62.89 81.66 29.13
CA ASP A 155 62.55 80.37 29.73
C ASP A 155 61.53 80.51 30.88
N GLN A 156 60.88 81.66 31.01
CA GLN A 156 59.91 81.95 32.09
C GLN A 156 58.45 81.96 31.62
N ALA A 157 58.20 81.96 30.31
CA ALA A 157 56.86 82.07 29.73
C ALA A 157 55.95 80.90 30.14
N ALA A 158 54.72 81.20 30.56
CA ALA A 158 53.67 80.21 30.80
C ALA A 158 52.88 79.97 29.51
N TRP A 159 52.76 78.71 29.10
CA TRP A 159 52.11 78.29 27.86
C TRP A 159 50.69 77.80 28.10
N SER A 160 49.82 78.15 27.15
CA SER A 160 48.51 77.55 27.00
C SER A 160 48.23 77.19 25.53
N ILE A 161 47.53 76.08 25.32
CA ILE A 161 47.17 75.52 24.01
C ILE A 161 45.65 75.38 24.02
N GLU A 162 44.96 75.94 23.03
CA GLU A 162 43.49 76.08 23.04
C GLU A 162 42.95 76.70 24.36
N GLY A 163 43.71 77.62 24.95
CA GLY A 163 43.40 78.27 26.22
C GLY A 163 43.63 77.42 27.48
N GLN A 164 43.94 76.12 27.36
CA GLN A 164 44.30 75.27 28.50
C GLN A 164 45.80 75.39 28.82
N TYR A 165 46.14 75.59 30.09
CA TYR A 165 47.55 75.64 30.55
C TYR A 165 48.28 74.33 30.27
N PHE A 166 49.47 74.43 29.68
CA PHE A 166 50.30 73.29 29.25
C PHE A 166 51.60 73.17 30.05
N GLY A 167 52.29 74.27 30.34
CA GLY A 167 53.58 74.25 31.04
C GLY A 167 54.25 75.62 31.14
N GLN A 168 55.49 75.66 31.62
CA GLN A 168 56.30 76.87 31.72
C GLN A 168 57.68 76.67 31.08
N GLY A 169 58.26 77.74 30.55
CA GLY A 169 59.58 77.78 29.94
C GLY A 169 59.56 77.27 28.52
N ASN A 170 60.35 76.25 28.22
CA ASN A 170 60.43 75.64 26.89
C ASN A 170 59.90 74.18 26.92
N PRO A 171 58.59 73.96 27.16
CA PRO A 171 58.02 72.62 27.26
C PRO A 171 57.98 71.92 25.90
N VAL A 172 58.09 70.59 25.91
CA VAL A 172 57.92 69.74 24.73
C VAL A 172 56.44 69.43 24.55
N TRP A 173 55.88 69.86 23.42
CA TRP A 173 54.51 69.60 23.01
C TRP A 173 54.45 68.49 21.95
N ILE A 174 53.57 67.52 22.17
CA ILE A 174 53.28 66.41 21.26
C ILE A 174 51.80 66.52 20.86
N PRO A 175 51.48 67.13 19.72
CA PRO A 175 50.11 67.19 19.22
C PRO A 175 49.63 65.80 18.79
N LEU A 176 48.36 65.50 19.10
CA LEU A 176 47.71 64.21 18.83
C LEU A 176 46.99 64.15 17.48
N ASP A 177 46.88 65.27 16.78
CA ASP A 177 46.28 65.35 15.45
C ASP A 177 46.94 66.46 14.61
N THR A 178 46.68 66.46 13.32
CA THR A 178 47.05 67.52 12.38
C THR A 178 46.02 68.64 12.37
N GLY A 179 46.43 69.86 12.04
CA GLY A 179 45.56 71.04 12.00
C GLY A 179 46.20 72.29 12.60
N ASP A 180 45.45 73.38 12.66
CA ASP A 180 45.89 74.65 13.22
C ASP A 180 45.60 74.72 14.73
N TYR A 181 46.62 75.07 15.52
CA TYR A 181 46.52 75.22 16.98
C TYR A 181 46.86 76.64 17.44
N HIS A 182 46.07 77.16 18.38
CA HIS A 182 46.26 78.44 19.05
C HIS A 182 47.22 78.29 20.25
N LEU A 183 48.50 78.60 20.03
CA LEU A 183 49.51 78.66 21.09
C LEU A 183 49.55 80.05 21.72
N THR A 184 49.33 80.14 23.02
CA THR A 184 49.33 81.41 23.77
C THR A 184 50.38 81.41 24.87
N ALA A 185 51.38 82.28 24.75
CA ALA A 185 52.44 82.49 25.73
C ALA A 185 52.14 83.73 26.60
N ARG A 186 52.32 83.59 27.92
CA ARG A 186 52.08 84.65 28.91
C ARG A 186 53.27 84.84 29.84
N LEU A 187 53.67 86.07 30.12
CA LEU A 187 54.64 86.39 31.16
C LEU A 187 54.28 87.71 31.87
N TYR A 188 54.05 87.64 33.19
CA TYR A 188 53.52 88.72 34.02
C TYR A 188 52.20 89.31 33.50
N GLN A 189 52.26 90.40 32.72
CA GLN A 189 51.11 91.06 32.08
C GLN A 189 51.21 91.05 30.54
N MET A 190 52.28 90.47 29.98
CA MET A 190 52.47 90.29 28.54
C MET A 190 51.80 88.99 28.10
N GLU A 191 51.12 89.03 26.97
CA GLU A 191 50.44 87.90 26.34
C GLU A 191 50.59 88.01 24.82
N ALA A 192 50.86 86.87 24.16
CA ALA A 192 50.80 86.76 22.71
C ALA A 192 50.26 85.39 22.29
N THR A 193 49.42 85.39 21.27
CA THR A 193 48.83 84.19 20.66
C THR A 193 49.30 84.07 19.21
N ALA A 194 49.80 82.90 18.84
CA ALA A 194 50.12 82.53 17.46
C ALA A 194 49.28 81.32 17.03
N VAL A 195 49.02 81.22 15.73
CA VAL A 195 48.45 80.02 15.11
C VAL A 195 49.59 79.20 14.54
N VAL A 196 49.69 77.93 14.92
CA VAL A 196 50.73 77.01 14.47
C VAL A 196 50.09 75.81 13.79
N THR A 197 50.32 75.67 12.50
CA THR A 197 49.89 74.50 11.73
C THR A 197 50.75 73.29 12.10
N VAL A 198 50.11 72.24 12.57
CA VAL A 198 50.69 70.91 12.77
C VAL A 198 50.41 70.06 11.54
N ALA A 199 51.48 69.62 10.88
CA ALA A 199 51.41 68.74 9.72
C ALA A 199 51.78 67.29 10.10
N ALA A 200 51.56 66.38 9.15
CA ALA A 200 52.11 65.03 9.20
C ALA A 200 53.66 65.05 9.24
N GLY A 201 54.24 63.91 9.63
CA GLY A 201 55.68 63.68 9.65
C GLY A 201 56.35 63.63 8.27
N SER A 202 57.52 63.01 8.20
CA SER A 202 58.18 62.71 6.92
C SER A 202 57.37 61.65 6.13
N PRO A 203 57.30 61.74 4.78
CA PRO A 203 56.68 60.72 3.95
C PRO A 203 57.23 59.31 4.21
N TYR A 204 56.35 58.31 4.33
CA TYR A 204 56.72 56.94 4.70
C TYR A 204 56.24 55.87 3.70
N GLN A 205 54.93 55.82 3.41
CA GLN A 205 54.34 54.81 2.50
C GLN A 205 53.18 55.38 1.70
N PHE A 206 52.89 54.79 0.53
CA PHE A 206 51.63 55.00 -0.17
C PHE A 206 50.63 53.90 0.18
N THR A 207 49.35 54.24 0.21
CA THR A 207 48.21 53.33 0.40
C THR A 207 47.16 53.56 -0.67
N PHE A 208 46.45 52.51 -1.07
CA PHE A 208 45.36 52.55 -2.05
C PHE A 208 44.01 52.30 -1.36
N ASP A 209 42.93 52.70 -2.02
CA ASP A 209 41.58 52.30 -1.63
C ASP A 209 41.33 50.82 -1.95
N ASP A 210 40.48 50.15 -1.18
CA ASP A 210 40.05 48.76 -1.44
C ASP A 210 39.07 48.66 -2.62
N ASP A 211 39.04 47.49 -3.28
CA ASP A 211 38.15 47.13 -4.40
C ASP A 211 38.12 48.13 -5.58
N ILE A 212 39.31 48.45 -6.13
CA ILE A 212 39.43 49.26 -7.35
C ILE A 212 38.96 48.45 -8.58
N ILE A 213 37.67 48.54 -8.91
CA ILE A 213 37.07 47.90 -10.10
C ILE A 213 37.16 48.83 -11.33
N VAL A 214 37.59 48.29 -12.47
CA VAL A 214 37.59 48.98 -13.77
C VAL A 214 37.22 48.04 -14.92
N ARG A 215 36.61 48.56 -15.99
CA ARG A 215 36.33 47.78 -17.22
C ARG A 215 37.54 47.72 -18.15
N SER A 216 37.76 46.58 -18.80
CA SER A 216 38.70 46.43 -19.92
C SER A 216 38.52 47.55 -20.95
N GLY A 217 39.64 48.09 -21.46
CA GLY A 217 39.66 49.21 -22.40
C GLY A 217 39.28 50.58 -21.85
N SER A 218 38.82 50.68 -20.59
CA SER A 218 38.44 51.95 -19.95
C SER A 218 39.58 52.50 -19.06
N PRO A 219 39.82 53.82 -19.06
CA PRO A 219 40.78 54.43 -18.14
C PRO A 219 40.14 54.72 -16.78
N ILE A 220 40.92 54.56 -15.71
CA ILE A 220 40.59 55.00 -14.33
C ILE A 220 41.75 55.80 -13.76
N GLN A 221 41.49 56.84 -12.99
CA GLN A 221 42.54 57.56 -12.27
C GLN A 221 42.71 56.95 -10.86
N LEU A 222 43.92 56.53 -10.55
CA LEU A 222 44.31 55.99 -9.25
C LEU A 222 44.73 57.14 -8.33
N THR A 223 44.17 57.18 -7.11
CA THR A 223 44.36 58.26 -6.14
C THR A 223 44.95 57.76 -4.81
N PRO A 224 46.20 57.23 -4.82
CA PRO A 224 46.83 56.72 -3.60
C PRO A 224 47.02 57.83 -2.57
N THR A 225 46.76 57.50 -1.32
CA THR A 225 47.06 58.34 -0.16
C THR A 225 48.54 58.19 0.21
N LEU A 226 49.21 59.30 0.54
CA LEU A 226 50.58 59.29 1.07
C LEU A 226 50.50 59.48 2.58
N LEU A 227 51.11 58.57 3.34
CA LEU A 227 51.10 58.57 4.81
C LEU A 227 52.49 58.82 5.39
N ASP A 228 52.54 59.39 6.60
CA ASP A 228 53.73 59.37 7.45
C ASP A 228 53.87 58.04 8.21
N ALA A 229 54.94 57.90 8.99
CA ALA A 229 55.21 56.68 9.77
C ALA A 229 54.22 56.44 10.94
N ASN A 230 53.32 57.40 11.22
CA ASN A 230 52.29 57.32 12.23
C ASN A 230 50.88 57.11 11.63
N GLY A 231 50.74 57.12 10.29
CA GLY A 231 49.49 56.93 9.58
C GLY A 231 48.73 58.21 9.21
N TYR A 232 49.30 59.40 9.41
CA TYR A 232 48.65 60.66 9.03
C TYR A 232 48.87 60.96 7.55
N SER A 233 47.80 61.39 6.86
CA SER A 233 47.82 61.66 5.43
C SER A 233 48.45 63.01 5.09
N MET A 234 49.07 63.08 3.90
CA MET A 234 49.73 64.27 3.40
C MET A 234 49.63 64.40 1.87
N ALA A 235 49.97 65.58 1.35
CA ALA A 235 49.97 65.82 -0.10
C ALA A 235 51.00 64.92 -0.82
N THR A 236 50.53 64.15 -1.81
CA THR A 236 51.32 63.11 -2.52
C THR A 236 52.52 63.65 -3.31
N SER A 237 52.60 64.98 -3.50
CA SER A 237 53.74 65.69 -4.07
C SER A 237 54.95 65.78 -3.13
N LEU A 238 54.77 65.60 -1.82
CA LEU A 238 55.85 65.70 -0.82
C LEU A 238 56.85 64.54 -0.91
N ALA A 239 56.46 63.39 -1.46
CA ALA A 239 57.36 62.29 -1.76
C ALA A 239 58.20 62.50 -3.05
N GLY A 240 57.91 63.54 -3.84
CA GLY A 240 58.60 63.83 -5.10
C GLY A 240 57.97 63.12 -6.32
N PRO A 241 58.74 62.87 -7.39
CA PRO A 241 58.21 62.32 -8.64
C PRO A 241 57.80 60.85 -8.48
N GLN A 242 56.52 60.58 -8.77
CA GLN A 242 55.93 59.25 -8.68
C GLN A 242 56.20 58.44 -9.95
N LEU A 243 56.73 57.22 -9.76
CA LEU A 243 56.92 56.19 -10.77
C LEU A 243 55.91 55.06 -10.53
N TRP A 244 55.22 54.66 -11.59
CA TRP A 244 54.12 53.71 -11.56
C TRP A 244 54.49 52.41 -12.27
N PHE A 245 54.13 51.29 -11.66
CA PHE A 245 54.26 49.94 -12.20
C PHE A 245 52.95 49.18 -12.05
N VAL A 246 52.60 48.33 -13.01
CA VAL A 246 51.43 47.45 -12.94
C VAL A 246 51.74 46.14 -13.64
N GLU A 247 51.22 45.02 -13.12
CA GLU A 247 51.47 43.68 -13.70
C GLU A 247 50.87 43.52 -15.10
N ASN A 248 49.73 44.17 -15.38
CA ASN A 248 49.06 44.12 -16.67
C ASN A 248 48.29 45.42 -16.96
N GLY A 249 48.25 45.83 -18.24
CA GLY A 249 47.76 47.15 -18.67
C GLY A 249 48.90 48.17 -18.71
N SER A 250 48.58 49.45 -18.51
CA SER A 250 49.60 50.51 -18.39
C SER A 250 49.12 51.65 -17.51
N VAL A 251 50.04 52.31 -16.78
CA VAL A 251 49.74 53.51 -15.98
C VAL A 251 50.57 54.67 -16.51
N ASN A 252 49.97 55.87 -16.63
CA ASN A 252 50.68 57.08 -17.02
C ASN A 252 51.27 57.84 -15.81
N ASN A 253 52.13 58.82 -16.05
CA ASN A 253 52.80 59.60 -14.99
C ASN A 253 51.86 60.56 -14.20
N THR A 254 50.55 60.51 -14.42
CA THR A 254 49.53 61.22 -13.62
C THR A 254 48.52 60.26 -12.97
N GLY A 255 48.85 58.97 -12.87
CA GLY A 255 48.06 57.96 -12.18
C GLY A 255 46.88 57.38 -12.95
N TYR A 256 46.71 57.69 -14.25
CA TYR A 256 45.68 57.02 -15.05
C TYR A 256 46.13 55.63 -15.46
N TYR A 257 45.42 54.63 -14.98
CA TYR A 257 45.53 53.23 -15.41
C TYR A 257 44.62 52.97 -16.61
N TYR A 258 45.16 52.27 -17.61
CA TYR A 258 44.47 51.78 -18.80
C TYR A 258 44.42 50.26 -18.73
N ALA A 259 43.23 49.72 -18.46
CA ALA A 259 42.98 48.30 -18.32
C ALA A 259 42.99 47.57 -19.68
N SER A 260 43.56 46.36 -19.72
CA SER A 260 43.73 45.57 -20.96
C SER A 260 43.17 44.15 -20.89
N HIS A 261 43.55 43.38 -19.87
CA HIS A 261 43.07 42.01 -19.66
C HIS A 261 42.19 41.95 -18.41
N PRO A 262 41.05 41.25 -18.43
CA PRO A 262 40.30 40.89 -17.23
C PRO A 262 41.16 40.10 -16.24
N GLY A 263 40.96 40.32 -14.94
CA GLY A 263 41.73 39.67 -13.88
C GLY A 263 41.94 40.57 -12.66
N TYR A 264 42.77 40.10 -11.72
CA TYR A 264 43.28 40.91 -10.61
C TYR A 264 44.75 41.21 -10.88
N TRP A 265 45.14 42.49 -10.81
CA TRP A 265 46.50 42.93 -11.12
C TRP A 265 47.02 43.86 -10.02
N ASN A 266 48.24 43.62 -9.55
CA ASN A 266 48.88 44.52 -8.60
C ASN A 266 49.41 45.77 -9.31
N VAL A 267 49.11 46.92 -8.72
CA VAL A 267 49.65 48.23 -9.08
C VAL A 267 50.54 48.72 -7.95
N THR A 268 51.73 49.21 -8.28
CA THR A 268 52.70 49.75 -7.33
C THR A 268 53.06 51.17 -7.73
N VAL A 269 52.92 52.11 -6.80
CA VAL A 269 53.44 53.48 -6.91
C VAL A 269 54.69 53.60 -6.06
N SER A 270 55.69 54.33 -6.54
CA SER A 270 56.95 54.54 -5.85
C SER A 270 57.50 55.95 -6.08
N ALA A 271 58.13 56.54 -5.07
CA ALA A 271 58.76 57.85 -5.14
C ALA A 271 60.04 57.83 -4.30
N GLY A 272 61.19 57.64 -4.96
CA GLY A 272 62.46 57.40 -4.28
C GLY A 272 62.42 56.12 -3.44
N PRO A 273 62.66 56.17 -2.11
CA PRO A 273 62.60 55.00 -1.24
C PRO A 273 61.19 54.62 -0.77
N ILE A 274 60.20 55.48 -1.02
CA ILE A 274 58.80 55.30 -0.57
C ILE A 274 58.05 54.51 -1.64
N SER A 275 57.24 53.53 -1.23
CA SER A 275 56.36 52.79 -2.13
C SER A 275 55.03 52.43 -1.48
N GLY A 276 54.11 51.93 -2.30
CA GLY A 276 52.86 51.32 -1.89
C GLY A 276 52.30 50.47 -3.02
N THR A 277 51.59 49.40 -2.67
CA THR A 277 50.99 48.45 -3.62
C THR A 277 49.51 48.27 -3.29
N GLY A 278 48.67 48.21 -4.33
CA GLY A 278 47.26 47.86 -4.25
C GLY A 278 46.88 46.90 -5.37
N THR A 279 45.66 46.39 -5.37
CA THR A 279 45.19 45.42 -6.37
C THR A 279 43.98 45.99 -7.12
N ILE A 280 44.02 45.93 -8.44
CA ILE A 280 42.95 46.39 -9.34
C ILE A 280 42.20 45.17 -9.88
N ARG A 281 40.87 45.19 -9.81
CA ARG A 281 40.00 44.19 -10.45
C ARG A 281 39.54 44.69 -11.82
N VAL A 282 40.11 44.15 -12.89
CA VAL A 282 39.65 44.40 -14.25
C VAL A 282 38.53 43.42 -14.60
N VAL A 283 37.34 43.94 -14.89
CA VAL A 283 36.22 43.17 -15.46
C VAL A 283 36.18 43.28 -16.98
N PRO A 284 35.65 42.29 -17.73
CA PRO A 284 35.46 42.40 -19.17
C PRO A 284 34.64 43.63 -19.58
N ALA A 285 34.86 44.10 -20.80
CA ALA A 285 34.06 45.16 -21.41
C ALA A 285 32.63 44.67 -21.78
N ASP A 286 31.93 45.42 -22.62
CA ASP A 286 30.60 45.03 -23.10
C ASP A 286 30.66 43.68 -23.85
N ALA A 287 29.71 42.79 -23.55
CA ALA A 287 29.79 41.38 -23.89
C ALA A 287 29.68 41.11 -25.40
N THR A 288 30.58 40.27 -25.92
CA THR A 288 30.45 39.66 -27.27
C THR A 288 29.99 38.20 -27.16
N ALA A 289 30.35 37.52 -26.06
CA ALA A 289 29.76 36.27 -25.63
C ALA A 289 29.69 36.22 -24.10
N SER A 290 28.82 35.37 -23.57
CA SER A 290 28.73 35.07 -22.14
C SER A 290 28.34 33.60 -21.99
N SER A 291 28.98 32.88 -21.08
CA SER A 291 28.70 31.46 -20.83
C SER A 291 28.55 31.17 -19.35
N LEU A 292 27.49 30.47 -18.97
CA LEU A 292 27.22 30.05 -17.60
C LEU A 292 28.39 29.27 -17.00
N ALA A 293 28.69 29.56 -15.74
CA ALA A 293 29.63 28.83 -14.90
C ALA A 293 28.95 28.40 -13.60
N ILE A 294 29.19 27.16 -13.17
CA ILE A 294 28.74 26.62 -11.89
C ILE A 294 30.00 26.30 -11.09
N LEU A 295 30.00 26.61 -9.80
CA LEU A 295 31.19 26.62 -8.97
C LEU A 295 30.93 25.91 -7.62
N PRO A 296 31.65 24.82 -7.30
CA PRO A 296 32.55 24.07 -8.18
C PRO A 296 31.82 23.46 -9.39
N ASP A 297 32.53 23.30 -10.50
CA ASP A 297 32.05 22.55 -11.67
C ASP A 297 32.14 21.05 -11.38
N GLN A 298 31.05 20.31 -11.56
CA GLN A 298 30.90 18.89 -11.24
C GLN A 298 30.09 18.16 -12.33
N ASP A 299 30.40 16.88 -12.58
CA ASP A 299 29.60 16.02 -13.47
C ASP A 299 28.17 15.78 -12.93
N VAL A 300 28.00 15.83 -11.60
CA VAL A 300 26.76 15.57 -10.87
C VAL A 300 26.68 16.51 -9.66
N TYR A 301 25.48 17.05 -9.41
CA TYR A 301 25.16 17.92 -8.29
C TYR A 301 24.21 17.21 -7.31
N ILE A 302 24.24 17.57 -6.03
CA ILE A 302 23.49 16.90 -4.95
C ILE A 302 22.31 17.78 -4.51
N ALA A 303 21.10 17.20 -4.48
CA ALA A 303 19.91 17.91 -4.02
C ALA A 303 20.06 18.38 -2.55
N GLY A 304 19.74 19.65 -2.31
CA GLY A 304 19.89 20.31 -1.00
C GLY A 304 21.25 20.96 -0.74
N GLU A 305 22.29 20.72 -1.54
CA GLU A 305 23.56 21.46 -1.46
C GLU A 305 23.48 22.85 -2.11
N LYS A 306 24.52 23.67 -1.98
CA LYS A 306 24.55 25.06 -2.45
C LYS A 306 25.78 25.30 -3.33
N TYR A 307 25.55 25.61 -4.60
CA TYR A 307 26.58 25.84 -5.61
C TYR A 307 26.54 27.30 -6.10
N GLU A 308 27.69 27.91 -6.35
CA GLU A 308 27.77 29.31 -6.82
C GLU A 308 27.50 29.37 -8.34
N LEU A 309 26.66 30.33 -8.76
CA LEU A 309 26.37 30.61 -10.16
C LEU A 309 27.05 31.90 -10.60
N ALA A 310 27.78 31.81 -11.71
CA ALA A 310 28.50 32.92 -12.32
C ALA A 310 28.40 32.84 -13.85
N ALA A 311 29.00 33.80 -14.56
CA ALA A 311 29.18 33.73 -16.00
C ALA A 311 30.61 34.11 -16.38
N TYR A 312 31.21 33.37 -17.30
CA TYR A 312 32.38 33.83 -18.03
C TYR A 312 31.91 34.76 -19.15
N ARG A 313 32.07 36.07 -18.97
CA ARG A 313 31.84 37.05 -20.02
C ARG A 313 33.09 37.23 -20.85
N THR A 314 32.95 37.17 -22.18
CA THR A 314 34.03 37.40 -23.15
C THR A 314 33.84 38.74 -23.86
N ASP A 315 34.86 39.59 -23.83
CA ASP A 315 34.86 40.90 -24.49
C ASP A 315 35.11 40.81 -26.02
N ASN A 316 35.05 41.96 -26.68
CA ASN A 316 35.26 42.07 -28.12
C ASN A 316 36.72 41.89 -28.59
N LEU A 317 37.67 41.77 -27.66
CA LEU A 317 39.07 41.41 -27.92
C LEU A 317 39.31 39.89 -27.77
N GLY A 318 38.33 39.16 -27.26
CA GLY A 318 38.38 37.71 -27.05
C GLY A 318 38.86 37.30 -25.65
N PHE A 319 38.98 38.24 -24.70
CA PHE A 319 39.36 37.91 -23.32
C PHE A 319 38.13 37.62 -22.47
N SER A 320 38.17 36.51 -21.73
CA SER A 320 37.12 36.11 -20.80
C SER A 320 37.46 36.46 -19.35
N GLY A 321 36.42 36.72 -18.55
CA GLY A 321 36.55 36.93 -17.11
C GLY A 321 35.27 36.52 -16.37
N LEU A 322 35.44 36.02 -15.15
CA LEU A 322 34.31 35.61 -14.31
C LEU A 322 33.59 36.82 -13.73
N ILE A 323 32.27 36.87 -13.91
CA ILE A 323 31.36 37.86 -13.35
C ILE A 323 30.15 37.19 -12.71
N THR A 324 29.46 37.92 -11.83
CA THR A 324 28.15 37.50 -11.30
C THR A 324 27.08 38.45 -11.84
N PRO A 325 26.25 38.03 -12.81
CA PRO A 325 25.03 38.74 -13.17
C PRO A 325 24.05 38.85 -11.98
N PRO A 326 23.11 39.81 -11.98
CA PRO A 326 22.08 39.90 -10.93
C PRO A 326 21.26 38.62 -10.83
N ILE A 327 20.74 38.28 -9.64
CA ILE A 327 19.91 37.08 -9.43
C ILE A 327 18.73 36.97 -10.41
N THR A 328 18.15 38.09 -10.83
CA THR A 328 17.05 38.17 -11.82
C THR A 328 17.39 37.64 -13.20
N ASN A 329 18.68 37.51 -13.53
CA ASN A 329 19.17 37.09 -14.83
C ASN A 329 19.37 35.57 -14.91
N PHE A 330 19.29 34.86 -13.78
CA PHE A 330 19.36 33.41 -13.71
C PHE A 330 17.97 32.78 -13.63
N SER A 331 17.80 31.64 -14.28
CA SER A 331 16.59 30.82 -14.20
C SER A 331 16.98 29.34 -14.14
N VAL A 332 16.24 28.57 -13.35
CA VAL A 332 16.51 27.15 -13.08
C VAL A 332 15.23 26.34 -13.28
N THR A 333 15.36 25.14 -13.82
CA THR A 333 14.23 24.20 -13.95
C THR A 333 13.93 23.41 -12.68
N SER A 334 14.82 23.47 -11.68
CA SER A 334 14.61 22.89 -10.35
C SER A 334 15.47 23.59 -9.31
N GLY A 335 15.01 23.58 -8.06
CA GLY A 335 15.69 24.22 -6.94
C GLY A 335 15.36 25.68 -6.75
N THR A 336 16.05 26.31 -5.81
CA THR A 336 15.96 27.74 -5.51
C THR A 336 17.25 28.47 -5.88
N ILE A 337 17.12 29.77 -6.15
CA ILE A 337 18.25 30.69 -6.33
C ILE A 337 18.25 31.68 -5.16
N SER A 338 19.41 32.04 -4.66
CA SER A 338 19.63 33.00 -3.57
C SER A 338 20.83 33.90 -3.86
N GLU A 339 20.93 35.05 -3.19
CA GLU A 339 22.05 35.99 -3.33
C GLU A 339 22.63 36.31 -1.94
N GLU A 340 23.95 36.28 -1.82
CA GLU A 340 24.69 36.49 -0.58
C GLU A 340 26.06 37.10 -0.91
N ASP A 341 26.45 38.19 -0.25
CA ASP A 341 27.68 38.97 -0.52
C ASP A 341 27.93 39.27 -2.01
N GLY A 342 26.87 39.59 -2.77
CA GLY A 342 26.95 39.88 -4.21
C GLY A 342 27.25 38.66 -5.10
N ARG A 343 27.17 37.44 -4.56
CA ARG A 343 27.28 36.17 -5.27
C ARG A 343 25.93 35.48 -5.34
N VAL A 344 25.62 34.91 -6.49
CA VAL A 344 24.37 34.17 -6.72
C VAL A 344 24.63 32.68 -6.49
N TYR A 345 23.69 32.01 -5.82
CA TYR A 345 23.79 30.60 -5.44
C TYR A 345 22.55 29.82 -5.83
N TRP A 346 22.74 28.61 -6.35
CA TRP A 346 21.69 27.65 -6.67
C TRP A 346 21.72 26.47 -5.70
N THR A 347 20.53 26.08 -5.24
CA THR A 347 20.31 24.87 -4.46
C THR A 347 19.31 23.97 -5.20
N PRO A 348 19.76 22.90 -5.88
CA PRO A 348 18.86 21.94 -6.51
C PRO A 348 17.91 21.28 -5.50
N MET A 349 16.72 20.89 -5.95
CA MET A 349 15.73 20.18 -5.12
C MET A 349 15.33 18.83 -5.70
N THR A 350 15.05 18.71 -7.01
CA THR A 350 14.66 17.43 -7.61
C THR A 350 15.86 16.73 -8.26
N MET A 351 15.92 15.41 -8.13
CA MET A 351 16.83 14.55 -8.90
C MET A 351 16.40 14.46 -10.37
N GLY A 352 17.37 14.27 -11.27
CA GLY A 352 17.15 14.16 -12.72
C GLY A 352 18.04 15.10 -13.52
N SER A 353 17.72 15.29 -14.80
CA SER A 353 18.41 16.27 -15.65
C SER A 353 17.69 17.61 -15.62
N HIS A 354 18.44 18.67 -15.34
CA HIS A 354 17.92 20.02 -15.18
C HIS A 354 18.70 21.02 -16.03
N ALA A 355 18.00 22.00 -16.58
CA ALA A 355 18.60 23.16 -17.22
C ALA A 355 18.74 24.32 -16.21
N ILE A 356 19.89 25.00 -16.29
CA ILE A 356 20.16 26.31 -15.68
C ILE A 356 20.49 27.26 -16.81
N THR A 357 19.86 28.43 -16.83
CA THR A 357 20.00 29.44 -17.89
C THR A 357 20.33 30.80 -17.29
N VAL A 358 21.30 31.49 -17.87
CA VAL A 358 21.64 32.89 -17.57
C VAL A 358 21.43 33.76 -18.81
N ASP A 359 20.77 34.90 -18.65
CA ASP A 359 20.67 35.97 -19.65
C ASP A 359 21.61 37.12 -19.27
N ASP A 360 22.81 37.13 -19.84
CA ASP A 360 23.72 38.26 -19.69
C ASP A 360 23.45 39.32 -20.76
N SER A 361 22.58 40.28 -20.42
CA SER A 361 22.36 41.49 -21.21
C SER A 361 21.82 41.23 -22.64
N GLY A 362 21.06 40.15 -22.83
CA GLY A 362 20.58 39.65 -24.12
C GLY A 362 21.37 38.48 -24.68
N ILE A 363 22.47 38.07 -24.03
CA ILE A 363 23.25 36.88 -24.40
C ILE A 363 22.87 35.72 -23.46
N ILE A 364 22.03 34.83 -23.98
CA ILE A 364 21.51 33.68 -23.23
C ILE A 364 22.48 32.49 -23.33
N SER A 365 22.84 31.92 -22.18
CA SER A 365 23.60 30.68 -22.06
C SER A 365 22.88 29.69 -21.16
N THR A 366 22.86 28.42 -21.54
CA THR A 366 22.19 27.34 -20.81
C THR A 366 23.14 26.16 -20.62
N ALA A 367 23.25 25.65 -19.39
CA ALA A 367 23.88 24.38 -19.09
C ALA A 367 22.82 23.33 -18.71
N SER A 368 23.02 22.10 -19.18
CA SER A 368 22.25 20.93 -18.73
C SER A 368 23.08 20.15 -17.72
N VAL A 369 22.57 20.04 -16.49
CA VAL A 369 23.22 19.37 -15.36
C VAL A 369 22.45 18.12 -14.96
N THR A 370 23.12 17.22 -14.23
CA THR A 370 22.48 16.05 -13.59
C THR A 370 22.47 16.24 -12.08
N VAL A 371 21.32 16.09 -11.46
CA VAL A 371 21.12 16.15 -10.00
C VAL A 371 20.84 14.74 -9.47
N GLN A 372 21.59 14.33 -8.45
CA GLN A 372 21.29 13.17 -7.62
C GLN A 372 20.59 13.59 -6.32
N HIS A 373 20.00 12.62 -5.62
CA HIS A 373 19.37 12.83 -4.32
C HIS A 373 20.37 13.31 -3.25
N GLY A 374 19.87 13.95 -2.21
CA GLY A 374 20.65 14.30 -1.02
C GLY A 374 20.91 13.09 -0.12
N LEU A 375 21.37 13.36 1.11
CA LEU A 375 21.40 12.37 2.18
C LEU A 375 19.99 11.90 2.53
N ALA A 376 19.84 10.61 2.85
CA ALA A 376 18.58 10.07 3.33
C ALA A 376 18.18 10.71 4.67
N ILE A 377 16.92 11.12 4.79
CA ILE A 377 16.33 11.55 6.06
C ILE A 377 15.57 10.40 6.74
N ASP A 378 15.04 9.46 5.96
CA ASP A 378 14.24 8.32 6.41
C ASP A 378 14.07 7.28 5.26
N THR A 379 13.43 6.14 5.54
CA THR A 379 13.04 5.12 4.55
C THR A 379 11.56 4.78 4.60
N ARG A 380 11.07 4.12 3.56
CA ARG A 380 9.76 3.45 3.52
C ARG A 380 9.86 2.13 2.78
N VAL A 381 9.07 1.14 3.17
CA VAL A 381 8.82 -0.04 2.33
C VAL A 381 7.70 0.28 1.34
N VAL A 382 7.83 -0.16 0.09
CA VAL A 382 6.82 0.01 -0.97
C VAL A 382 6.53 -1.33 -1.62
N MET A 383 5.25 -1.66 -1.79
CA MET A 383 4.75 -2.82 -2.53
C MET A 383 4.13 -2.37 -3.85
N THR A 384 4.44 -3.05 -4.95
CA THR A 384 3.90 -2.75 -6.28
C THR A 384 3.44 -4.04 -6.97
N PRO A 385 2.11 -4.27 -7.11
CA PRO A 385 1.00 -3.41 -6.67
C PRO A 385 0.82 -3.36 -5.14
N HIS A 386 0.21 -2.27 -4.67
CA HIS A 386 -0.20 -2.06 -3.27
C HIS A 386 -1.41 -2.93 -2.87
N LYS A 387 -2.43 -2.98 -3.74
CA LYS A 387 -3.57 -3.88 -3.56
C LYS A 387 -3.11 -5.30 -3.84
N LEU A 388 -2.88 -6.07 -2.78
CA LEU A 388 -2.52 -7.47 -2.85
C LEU A 388 -3.76 -8.35 -2.92
N ALA A 389 -3.74 -9.33 -3.81
CA ALA A 389 -4.63 -10.49 -3.79
C ALA A 389 -3.82 -11.78 -3.55
N VAL A 390 -4.45 -12.82 -3.03
CA VAL A 390 -3.82 -14.15 -2.95
C VAL A 390 -3.43 -14.64 -4.36
N GLY A 391 -2.24 -15.21 -4.48
CA GLY A 391 -1.64 -15.63 -5.75
C GLY A 391 -1.09 -14.51 -6.62
N GLN A 392 -1.36 -13.24 -6.31
CA GLN A 392 -0.83 -12.11 -7.06
C GLN A 392 0.62 -11.80 -6.64
N GLN A 393 1.52 -11.73 -7.62
CA GLN A 393 2.89 -11.28 -7.36
C GLN A 393 2.94 -9.76 -7.16
N SER A 394 3.61 -9.32 -6.10
CA SER A 394 3.98 -7.93 -5.85
C SER A 394 5.47 -7.79 -5.59
N THR A 395 6.07 -6.71 -6.11
CA THR A 395 7.46 -6.36 -5.87
C THR A 395 7.55 -5.48 -4.63
N VAL A 396 8.36 -5.91 -3.65
CA VAL A 396 8.62 -5.19 -2.41
C VAL A 396 10.04 -4.60 -2.46
N VAL A 397 10.15 -3.30 -2.21
CA VAL A 397 11.44 -2.58 -2.15
C VAL A 397 11.50 -1.68 -0.92
N VAL A 398 12.70 -1.50 -0.38
CA VAL A 398 12.98 -0.38 0.54
C VAL A 398 13.35 0.83 -0.31
N GLN A 399 12.69 1.96 -0.06
CA GLN A 399 13.05 3.25 -0.65
C GLN A 399 13.55 4.19 0.43
N ALA A 400 14.72 4.77 0.22
CA ALA A 400 15.15 5.93 0.97
C ALA A 400 14.55 7.20 0.35
N TYR A 401 14.41 8.24 1.17
CA TYR A 401 14.07 9.58 0.70
C TYR A 401 14.87 10.67 1.40
N ASP A 402 15.08 11.79 0.72
CA ASP A 402 15.82 12.96 1.22
C ASP A 402 14.89 14.08 1.73
N LEU A 403 15.50 15.15 2.27
CA LEU A 403 14.77 16.33 2.77
C LEU A 403 14.01 17.10 1.68
N ALA A 404 14.37 16.94 0.41
CA ALA A 404 13.68 17.54 -0.73
C ALA A 404 12.54 16.66 -1.29
N GLY A 405 12.40 15.42 -0.78
CA GLY A 405 11.37 14.47 -1.19
C GLY A 405 11.73 13.60 -2.40
N ASN A 406 13.00 13.58 -2.83
CA ASN A 406 13.46 12.60 -3.83
C ASN A 406 13.42 11.20 -3.22
N THR A 407 13.06 10.19 -4.03
CA THR A 407 12.93 8.80 -3.57
C THR A 407 13.72 7.86 -4.46
N TRP A 408 14.54 7.00 -3.88
CA TRP A 408 15.32 5.99 -4.61
C TRP A 408 15.29 4.64 -3.90
N ASN A 409 15.41 3.56 -4.67
CA ASN A 409 15.48 2.21 -4.12
C ASN A 409 16.85 1.99 -3.45
N VAL A 410 16.86 1.34 -2.29
CA VAL A 410 18.08 0.97 -1.56
C VAL A 410 18.09 -0.53 -1.29
N ASN A 411 19.28 -1.14 -1.30
CA ASN A 411 19.47 -2.55 -0.95
C ASN A 411 19.39 -2.69 0.59
N GLY A 412 18.17 -2.82 1.09
CA GLY A 412 17.84 -3.05 2.50
C GLY A 412 17.26 -4.44 2.73
N THR A 413 17.49 -5.00 3.92
CA THR A 413 16.93 -6.28 4.35
C THR A 413 15.47 -6.14 4.77
N ILE A 414 14.60 -7.03 4.29
CA ILE A 414 13.18 -7.06 4.66
C ILE A 414 12.88 -8.28 5.54
N GLU A 415 12.31 -8.01 6.72
CA GLU A 415 11.78 -8.97 7.69
C GLU A 415 10.24 -9.01 7.58
N VAL A 416 9.62 -10.18 7.73
CA VAL A 416 8.15 -10.31 7.75
C VAL A 416 7.69 -10.33 9.20
N LEU A 417 6.80 -9.40 9.57
CA LEU A 417 6.25 -9.28 10.92
C LEU A 417 4.92 -10.03 11.09
N ILE A 418 4.10 -10.06 10.03
CA ILE A 418 2.81 -10.76 9.99
C ILE A 418 2.62 -11.33 8.59
N GLY A 419 2.26 -12.61 8.51
CA GLY A 419 2.09 -13.33 7.25
C GLY A 419 2.99 -14.55 7.17
N ASN A 420 3.04 -15.19 5.99
CA ASN A 420 3.90 -16.32 5.73
C ASN A 420 5.25 -15.84 5.16
N GLU A 421 6.36 -16.11 5.86
CA GLU A 421 7.72 -15.74 5.41
C GLU A 421 8.07 -16.38 4.06
N SER A 422 7.64 -17.62 3.83
CA SER A 422 7.91 -18.37 2.59
C SER A 422 7.14 -17.84 1.38
N ALA A 423 6.23 -16.89 1.57
CA ALA A 423 5.59 -16.15 0.48
C ALA A 423 6.50 -15.08 -0.14
N MET A 424 7.61 -14.72 0.51
CA MET A 424 8.55 -13.69 0.05
C MET A 424 9.89 -14.31 -0.37
N THR A 425 10.42 -13.87 -1.52
CA THR A 425 11.69 -14.34 -2.08
C THR A 425 12.55 -13.15 -2.50
N GLN A 426 13.85 -13.16 -2.17
CA GLN A 426 14.77 -12.11 -2.59
C GLN A 426 15.23 -12.30 -4.05
N GLN A 427 15.25 -11.21 -4.82
CA GLN A 427 15.66 -11.14 -6.22
C GLN A 427 16.78 -10.10 -6.40
N GLY A 428 17.85 -10.22 -5.61
CA GLY A 428 18.93 -9.24 -5.55
C GLY A 428 18.52 -7.99 -4.74
N ASP A 429 18.36 -6.85 -5.43
CA ASP A 429 18.08 -5.54 -4.83
C ASP A 429 16.59 -5.31 -4.49
N TYR A 430 15.71 -6.29 -4.77
CA TYR A 430 14.29 -6.25 -4.43
C TYR A 430 13.80 -7.63 -3.97
N TYR A 431 12.58 -7.68 -3.43
CA TYR A 431 11.90 -8.90 -3.02
C TYR A 431 10.62 -9.09 -3.84
N THR A 432 10.23 -10.33 -4.10
CA THR A 432 8.94 -10.70 -4.69
C THR A 432 8.09 -11.40 -3.65
N LEU A 433 6.89 -10.88 -3.40
CA LEU A 433 5.88 -11.42 -2.51
C LEU A 433 4.74 -12.03 -3.34
N VAL A 434 4.37 -13.28 -3.05
CA VAL A 434 3.18 -13.97 -3.60
C VAL A 434 2.35 -14.50 -2.43
N PRO A 435 1.37 -13.74 -1.91
CA PRO A 435 0.60 -14.14 -0.74
C PRO A 435 -0.20 -15.42 -1.00
N ASN A 436 -0.28 -16.31 0.00
CA ASN A 436 -1.01 -17.58 -0.07
C ASN A 436 -2.24 -17.64 0.84
N ALA A 437 -2.47 -16.63 1.68
CA ALA A 437 -3.61 -16.52 2.57
C ALA A 437 -4.09 -15.05 2.67
N VAL A 438 -5.37 -14.86 2.92
CA VAL A 438 -6.00 -13.53 3.08
C VAL A 438 -5.74 -12.91 4.46
N GLY A 439 -5.81 -11.58 4.53
CA GLY A 439 -5.68 -10.79 5.76
C GLY A 439 -4.45 -9.87 5.80
N ALA A 440 -4.05 -9.46 7.00
CA ALA A 440 -2.94 -8.51 7.17
C ALA A 440 -1.59 -9.16 6.82
N TYR A 441 -0.84 -8.53 5.91
CA TYR A 441 0.57 -8.85 5.66
C TYR A 441 1.43 -7.65 6.05
N ALA A 442 2.38 -7.86 6.96
CA ALA A 442 3.20 -6.80 7.52
C ALA A 442 4.69 -7.11 7.34
N VAL A 443 5.44 -6.11 6.90
CA VAL A 443 6.89 -6.20 6.65
C VAL A 443 7.64 -5.03 7.26
N ARG A 444 8.92 -5.25 7.54
CA ARG A 444 9.86 -4.30 8.13
C ARG A 444 11.12 -4.24 7.26
N GLY A 445 11.35 -3.09 6.64
CA GLY A 445 12.57 -2.79 5.90
C GLY A 445 13.63 -2.18 6.82
N THR A 446 14.86 -2.67 6.71
CA THR A 446 16.02 -2.17 7.43
C THR A 446 17.15 -1.86 6.45
N TRP A 447 17.76 -0.68 6.55
CA TRP A 447 18.87 -0.29 5.68
C TRP A 447 19.88 0.56 6.45
N PHE A 448 21.16 0.19 6.34
CA PHE A 448 22.26 0.98 6.89
C PHE A 448 22.87 1.85 5.80
N ASP A 449 22.75 3.17 5.97
CA ASP A 449 23.39 4.12 5.07
C ASP A 449 24.86 4.33 5.46
N ASN A 450 25.78 3.95 4.57
CA ASN A 450 27.20 4.16 4.76
C ASN A 450 27.64 5.63 4.54
N ALA A 451 26.79 6.50 3.97
CA ALA A 451 27.10 7.92 3.79
C ALA A 451 26.83 8.74 5.06
N SER A 452 25.64 8.62 5.65
CA SER A 452 25.29 9.27 6.93
C SER A 452 25.74 8.47 8.17
N GLY A 453 25.98 7.17 8.05
CA GLY A 453 26.27 6.26 9.16
C GLY A 453 25.03 5.87 9.99
N VAL A 454 23.82 6.09 9.47
CA VAL A 454 22.55 5.86 10.15
C VAL A 454 21.93 4.53 9.73
N LEU A 455 21.35 3.80 10.70
CA LEU A 455 20.47 2.66 10.44
C LEU A 455 19.02 3.15 10.40
N PHE A 456 18.37 3.00 9.25
CA PHE A 456 16.96 3.30 9.05
C PHE A 456 16.10 2.04 9.18
N ASP A 457 14.89 2.22 9.71
CA ASP A 457 13.88 1.18 9.96
C ASP A 457 12.52 1.72 9.51
N SER A 458 11.81 0.97 8.67
CA SER A 458 10.46 1.36 8.23
C SER A 458 9.55 0.15 8.08
N GLN A 459 8.25 0.35 8.28
CA GLN A 459 7.26 -0.74 8.34
C GLN A 459 6.07 -0.44 7.43
N LEU A 460 5.55 -1.48 6.79
CA LEU A 460 4.36 -1.42 5.93
C LEU A 460 3.43 -2.57 6.31
N ILE A 461 2.13 -2.28 6.40
CA ILE A 461 1.06 -3.25 6.61
C ILE A 461 0.04 -3.05 5.50
N GLU A 462 -0.12 -4.05 4.64
CA GLU A 462 -1.15 -4.10 3.60
C GLU A 462 -2.20 -5.17 3.96
N GLN A 463 -3.39 -5.08 3.35
CA GLN A 463 -4.43 -6.11 3.47
C GLN A 463 -4.48 -6.93 2.18
N VAL A 464 -4.20 -8.24 2.30
CA VAL A 464 -4.31 -9.21 1.21
C VAL A 464 -5.78 -9.61 1.06
N GLY A 465 -6.38 -9.22 -0.06
CA GLY A 465 -7.69 -9.69 -0.49
C GLY A 465 -7.64 -11.10 -1.06
N PHE A 466 -8.82 -11.68 -1.29
CA PHE A 466 -8.96 -13.00 -1.92
C PHE A 466 -8.36 -13.05 -3.33
N GLY A 467 -7.90 -14.22 -3.76
CA GLY A 467 -7.45 -14.46 -5.13
C GLY A 467 -8.60 -14.52 -6.14
N GLU A 468 -8.26 -14.77 -7.40
CA GLU A 468 -9.28 -15.10 -8.42
C GLU A 468 -9.92 -16.47 -8.13
N LEU A 469 -11.20 -16.61 -8.47
CA LEU A 469 -11.93 -17.88 -8.36
C LEU A 469 -11.23 -18.97 -9.18
N ALA A 470 -10.92 -20.11 -8.54
CA ALA A 470 -10.27 -21.25 -9.19
C ALA A 470 -11.11 -22.54 -9.11
N LYS A 471 -12.01 -22.65 -8.13
CA LYS A 471 -12.81 -23.86 -7.88
C LYS A 471 -14.19 -23.49 -7.30
N ILE A 472 -15.22 -24.22 -7.75
CA ILE A 472 -16.57 -24.22 -7.17
C ILE A 472 -16.84 -25.65 -6.67
N GLU A 473 -17.18 -25.81 -5.41
CA GLU A 473 -17.77 -27.05 -4.88
C GLU A 473 -19.28 -26.90 -4.75
N LEU A 474 -19.98 -28.00 -4.96
CA LEU A 474 -21.44 -28.12 -4.93
C LEU A 474 -21.78 -29.41 -4.19
N ASP A 475 -22.81 -29.38 -3.35
CA ASP A 475 -23.35 -30.58 -2.72
C ASP A 475 -24.24 -31.38 -3.71
N GLY A 476 -24.51 -32.65 -3.38
CA GLY A 476 -25.45 -33.49 -4.14
C GLY A 476 -24.86 -34.46 -5.17
N GLN A 477 -23.55 -34.45 -5.43
CA GLN A 477 -22.93 -35.33 -6.43
C GLN A 477 -23.23 -36.82 -6.19
N GLY A 478 -23.92 -37.46 -7.14
CA GLY A 478 -24.33 -38.87 -7.08
C GLY A 478 -25.46 -39.19 -6.09
N GLN A 479 -26.12 -38.20 -5.50
CA GLN A 479 -27.20 -38.42 -4.52
C GLN A 479 -28.54 -38.76 -5.20
N LYS A 480 -29.40 -39.49 -4.48
CA LYS A 480 -30.81 -39.73 -4.83
C LYS A 480 -31.68 -38.85 -3.94
N ILE A 481 -32.52 -38.00 -4.52
CA ILE A 481 -33.41 -37.07 -3.79
C ILE A 481 -34.88 -37.25 -4.23
N PRO A 482 -35.88 -36.95 -3.38
CA PRO A 482 -37.28 -36.94 -3.77
C PRO A 482 -37.70 -35.61 -4.42
N ILE A 483 -38.62 -35.67 -5.40
CA ILE A 483 -39.08 -34.51 -6.19
C ILE A 483 -39.86 -33.44 -5.41
N ASP A 484 -40.41 -33.79 -4.25
CA ASP A 484 -41.24 -32.90 -3.42
C ASP A 484 -40.45 -32.09 -2.39
N GLN A 485 -39.18 -32.41 -2.14
CA GLN A 485 -38.30 -31.68 -1.23
C GLN A 485 -37.34 -30.76 -2.00
N PRO A 486 -37.10 -29.51 -1.53
CA PRO A 486 -36.03 -28.67 -2.05
C PRO A 486 -34.67 -29.25 -1.68
N PHE A 487 -33.70 -29.16 -2.59
CA PHE A 487 -32.32 -29.56 -2.37
C PHE A 487 -31.38 -28.35 -2.42
N ASP A 488 -30.69 -28.09 -1.31
CA ASP A 488 -29.66 -27.04 -1.23
C ASP A 488 -28.36 -27.54 -1.89
N LEU A 489 -27.92 -26.82 -2.94
CA LEU A 489 -26.66 -27.09 -3.64
C LEU A 489 -25.44 -26.43 -2.97
N ASN A 490 -25.68 -25.55 -1.99
CA ASN A 490 -24.69 -25.00 -1.05
C ASN A 490 -23.35 -24.59 -1.70
N PRO A 491 -23.36 -23.72 -2.74
CA PRO A 491 -22.18 -23.45 -3.56
C PRO A 491 -21.03 -22.83 -2.75
N GLN A 492 -19.92 -23.57 -2.62
CA GLN A 492 -18.70 -23.09 -1.96
C GLN A 492 -17.67 -22.66 -3.01
N PHE A 493 -17.09 -21.47 -2.83
CA PHE A 493 -16.18 -20.84 -3.77
C PHE A 493 -14.76 -20.80 -3.19
N PHE A 494 -13.75 -21.16 -3.98
CA PHE A 494 -12.35 -21.14 -3.52
C PHE A 494 -11.40 -20.53 -4.54
N ASP A 495 -10.40 -19.79 -4.04
CA ASP A 495 -9.25 -19.37 -4.83
C ASP A 495 -8.24 -20.51 -5.06
N SER A 496 -7.19 -20.25 -5.83
CA SER A 496 -6.18 -21.24 -6.21
C SER A 496 -5.30 -21.75 -5.06
N TYR A 497 -5.42 -21.17 -3.86
CA TYR A 497 -4.73 -21.57 -2.64
C TYR A 497 -5.69 -22.17 -1.59
N GLY A 498 -6.99 -22.23 -1.89
CA GLY A 498 -8.02 -22.81 -1.02
C GLY A 498 -8.63 -21.83 -0.01
N ASN A 499 -8.44 -20.52 -0.16
CA ASN A 499 -9.16 -19.54 0.64
C ASN A 499 -10.61 -19.45 0.12
N GLN A 500 -11.58 -19.46 1.03
CA GLN A 500 -13.00 -19.37 0.67
C GLN A 500 -13.38 -17.96 0.23
N LEU A 501 -14.05 -17.86 -0.91
CA LEU A 501 -14.63 -16.64 -1.48
C LEU A 501 -16.10 -16.48 -1.06
N SER A 502 -16.59 -15.24 -1.03
CA SER A 502 -17.99 -14.88 -0.79
C SER A 502 -18.54 -14.03 -1.93
N ASP A 503 -19.86 -13.84 -1.97
CA ASP A 503 -20.56 -12.90 -2.87
C ASP A 503 -20.31 -13.12 -4.38
N ILE A 504 -19.97 -14.36 -4.77
CA ILE A 504 -19.77 -14.75 -6.17
C ILE A 504 -21.12 -14.93 -6.87
N SER A 505 -21.38 -14.15 -7.91
CA SER A 505 -22.51 -14.35 -8.81
C SER A 505 -22.32 -15.60 -9.68
N VAL A 506 -23.25 -16.54 -9.58
CA VAL A 506 -23.23 -17.82 -10.31
C VAL A 506 -24.33 -17.86 -11.37
N ASN A 507 -23.96 -18.20 -12.59
CA ASN A 507 -24.90 -18.63 -13.63
C ASN A 507 -25.17 -20.13 -13.46
N TRP A 508 -26.44 -20.52 -13.52
CA TRP A 508 -26.89 -21.90 -13.32
C TRP A 508 -27.56 -22.44 -14.58
N THR A 509 -27.12 -23.60 -15.05
CA THR A 509 -27.79 -24.34 -16.12
C THR A 509 -28.17 -25.73 -15.62
N ILE A 510 -29.41 -26.14 -15.88
CA ILE A 510 -29.98 -27.42 -15.44
C ILE A 510 -30.50 -28.14 -16.68
N ASP A 511 -29.97 -29.33 -16.94
CA ASP A 511 -30.22 -30.15 -18.15
C ASP A 511 -30.00 -29.40 -19.47
N GLY A 512 -29.15 -28.37 -19.45
CA GLY A 512 -28.82 -27.49 -20.59
C GLY A 512 -29.61 -26.19 -20.67
N GLU A 513 -30.68 -26.01 -19.89
CA GLU A 513 -31.50 -24.79 -19.84
C GLU A 513 -31.01 -23.82 -18.75
N ASP A 514 -31.05 -22.51 -19.03
CA ASP A 514 -30.65 -21.47 -18.07
C ASP A 514 -31.71 -21.31 -16.96
N GLN A 515 -31.27 -21.54 -15.72
CA GLN A 515 -32.07 -21.41 -14.49
C GLN A 515 -31.47 -20.39 -13.52
N THR A 516 -30.53 -19.54 -13.96
CA THR A 516 -29.80 -18.57 -13.14
C THR A 516 -30.74 -17.70 -12.29
N LEU A 517 -31.80 -17.17 -12.89
CA LEU A 517 -32.80 -16.35 -12.18
C LEU A 517 -33.59 -17.17 -11.15
N THR A 518 -34.01 -18.39 -11.52
CA THR A 518 -34.76 -19.31 -10.64
C THR A 518 -33.93 -19.67 -9.41
N MET A 519 -32.67 -20.08 -9.61
CA MET A 519 -31.75 -20.48 -8.55
C MET A 519 -31.37 -19.31 -7.63
N SER A 520 -31.26 -18.10 -8.18
CA SER A 520 -30.97 -16.88 -7.41
C SER A 520 -32.19 -16.35 -6.63
N LEU A 521 -33.41 -16.78 -6.97
CA LEU A 521 -34.65 -16.42 -6.25
C LEU A 521 -35.04 -17.45 -5.17
N LEU A 522 -34.37 -18.60 -5.12
CA LEU A 522 -34.60 -19.69 -4.18
C LEU A 522 -33.42 -19.88 -3.20
N ASP A 523 -32.49 -18.92 -3.12
CA ASP A 523 -31.26 -19.01 -2.31
C ASP A 523 -30.53 -20.35 -2.51
N TYR A 524 -30.35 -20.74 -3.78
CA TYR A 524 -29.73 -22.01 -4.25
C TYR A 524 -30.47 -23.31 -3.88
N ASN A 525 -31.66 -23.25 -3.29
CA ASN A 525 -32.52 -24.40 -3.07
C ASN A 525 -33.22 -24.80 -4.38
N TRP A 526 -32.69 -25.82 -5.06
CA TRP A 526 -33.32 -26.34 -6.28
C TRP A 526 -34.56 -27.17 -5.94
N ILE A 527 -35.66 -26.94 -6.66
CA ILE A 527 -36.88 -27.73 -6.58
C ILE A 527 -37.01 -28.49 -7.91
N PRO A 528 -36.91 -29.83 -7.93
CA PRO A 528 -36.99 -30.59 -9.16
C PRO A 528 -38.39 -30.51 -9.80
N THR A 529 -38.44 -30.51 -11.13
CA THR A 529 -39.69 -30.44 -11.91
C THR A 529 -40.10 -31.77 -12.55
N SER A 530 -39.17 -32.73 -12.67
CA SER A 530 -39.39 -34.09 -13.18
C SER A 530 -38.58 -35.11 -12.38
N ILE A 531 -38.89 -36.39 -12.58
CA ILE A 531 -38.09 -37.52 -12.07
C ILE A 531 -37.07 -37.96 -13.13
N GLY A 532 -35.91 -38.48 -12.70
CA GLY A 532 -34.85 -38.94 -13.61
C GLY A 532 -33.45 -38.54 -13.12
N SER A 533 -32.46 -38.73 -13.98
CA SER A 533 -31.12 -38.16 -13.76
C SER A 533 -31.10 -36.72 -14.26
N HIS A 534 -30.59 -35.81 -13.43
CA HIS A 534 -30.48 -34.38 -13.74
C HIS A 534 -29.02 -33.94 -13.66
N GLU A 535 -28.61 -33.07 -14.58
CA GLU A 535 -27.27 -32.44 -14.60
C GLU A 535 -27.38 -30.95 -14.28
N ILE A 536 -26.76 -30.54 -13.17
CA ILE A 536 -26.78 -29.19 -12.64
C ILE A 536 -25.37 -28.62 -12.74
N GLN A 537 -25.20 -27.58 -13.54
CA GLN A 537 -23.93 -26.89 -13.74
C GLN A 537 -23.98 -25.47 -13.15
N ALA A 538 -23.02 -25.18 -12.28
CA ALA A 538 -22.70 -23.83 -11.81
C ALA A 538 -21.52 -23.26 -12.61
N ASN A 539 -21.60 -22.00 -13.02
CA ASN A 539 -20.54 -21.30 -13.75
C ASN A 539 -20.38 -19.87 -13.22
N ALA A 540 -19.17 -19.51 -12.79
CA ALA A 540 -18.80 -18.16 -12.38
C ALA A 540 -17.39 -17.82 -12.86
N ALA A 541 -17.19 -16.61 -13.39
CA ALA A 541 -15.91 -16.11 -13.90
C ALA A 541 -15.16 -17.01 -14.91
N GLY A 542 -15.83 -18.01 -15.52
CA GLY A 542 -15.21 -19.00 -16.41
C GLY A 542 -14.76 -20.29 -15.73
N VAL A 543 -14.85 -20.37 -14.39
CA VAL A 543 -14.79 -21.62 -13.64
C VAL A 543 -16.17 -22.24 -13.60
N PHE A 544 -16.25 -23.56 -13.82
CA PHE A 544 -17.51 -24.30 -13.71
C PHE A 544 -17.36 -25.55 -12.84
N SER A 545 -18.48 -25.99 -12.28
CA SER A 545 -18.61 -27.24 -11.55
C SER A 545 -19.94 -27.89 -11.93
N VAL A 546 -19.98 -29.22 -11.93
CA VAL A 546 -21.13 -30.01 -12.42
C VAL A 546 -21.48 -31.06 -11.37
N VAL A 547 -22.75 -31.10 -10.99
CA VAL A 547 -23.35 -32.12 -10.14
C VAL A 547 -24.36 -32.91 -10.97
N SER A 548 -24.19 -34.23 -10.97
CA SER A 548 -25.17 -35.19 -11.49
C SER A 548 -25.86 -35.87 -10.32
N LEU A 549 -27.17 -35.77 -10.24
CA LEU A 549 -27.99 -36.38 -9.18
C LEU A 549 -29.20 -37.13 -9.79
N THR A 550 -29.93 -37.88 -8.97
CA THR A 550 -31.11 -38.63 -9.42
C THR A 550 -32.34 -38.28 -8.59
N VAL A 551 -33.37 -37.76 -9.25
CA VAL A 551 -34.65 -37.43 -8.65
C VAL A 551 -35.59 -38.62 -8.76
N SER A 552 -36.13 -39.09 -7.63
CA SER A 552 -37.24 -40.05 -7.57
C SER A 552 -38.57 -39.37 -7.24
N ALA A 553 -39.68 -40.13 -7.35
CA ALA A 553 -40.96 -39.70 -6.80
C ALA A 553 -40.84 -39.36 -5.30
N GLY A 554 -41.76 -38.52 -4.83
CA GLY A 554 -41.84 -38.04 -3.45
C GLY A 554 -42.48 -39.04 -2.49
N ASP A 555 -42.89 -38.54 -1.32
CA ASP A 555 -43.65 -39.32 -0.34
C ASP A 555 -44.92 -39.90 -0.98
N ALA A 556 -45.21 -41.18 -0.73
CA ALA A 556 -46.41 -41.81 -1.29
C ALA A 556 -47.69 -41.12 -0.79
N ARG A 557 -48.59 -40.77 -1.73
CA ARG A 557 -49.92 -40.20 -1.45
C ARG A 557 -51.06 -41.09 -1.92
N GLN A 558 -50.81 -41.96 -2.89
CA GLN A 558 -51.71 -43.03 -3.30
C GLN A 558 -50.89 -44.30 -3.61
N ILE A 559 -51.44 -45.46 -3.28
CA ILE A 559 -50.93 -46.76 -3.73
C ILE A 559 -51.85 -47.28 -4.84
N ILE A 560 -51.27 -47.91 -5.85
CA ILE A 560 -51.96 -48.49 -7.03
C ILE A 560 -51.44 -49.92 -7.20
N THR A 561 -52.32 -50.88 -7.46
CA THR A 561 -51.92 -52.27 -7.73
C THR A 561 -52.69 -52.90 -8.88
N ASN A 562 -52.10 -53.91 -9.53
CA ASN A 562 -52.73 -54.64 -10.63
C ASN A 562 -53.88 -55.58 -10.19
N PHE A 563 -54.16 -55.68 -8.88
CA PHE A 563 -55.21 -56.51 -8.29
C PHE A 563 -56.28 -55.70 -7.51
N ASP A 564 -56.54 -54.44 -7.91
CA ASP A 564 -57.57 -53.58 -7.31
C ASP A 564 -58.99 -54.22 -7.27
N SER A 565 -59.29 -55.13 -8.21
CA SER A 565 -60.56 -55.89 -8.26
C SER A 565 -60.65 -57.05 -7.25
N GLY A 566 -59.58 -57.31 -6.49
CA GLY A 566 -59.42 -58.46 -5.60
C GLY A 566 -58.28 -59.37 -6.03
N PHE A 567 -57.64 -60.00 -5.04
CA PHE A 567 -56.48 -60.88 -5.18
C PHE A 567 -56.83 -62.27 -4.64
N ILE A 568 -56.64 -63.31 -5.46
CA ILE A 568 -56.99 -64.70 -5.13
C ILE A 568 -55.72 -65.54 -5.22
N VAL A 569 -55.44 -66.33 -4.17
CA VAL A 569 -54.25 -67.19 -4.10
C VAL A 569 -54.59 -68.57 -3.54
N GLU A 570 -53.86 -69.61 -3.95
CA GLU A 570 -53.88 -70.93 -3.30
C GLU A 570 -52.95 -70.95 -2.09
N SER A 571 -53.38 -71.58 -1.00
CA SER A 571 -52.54 -71.76 0.20
C SER A 571 -51.29 -72.59 -0.10
N GLY A 572 -50.14 -72.10 0.37
CA GLY A 572 -48.82 -72.68 0.11
C GLY A 572 -48.24 -72.39 -1.28
N VAL A 573 -48.91 -71.55 -2.09
CA VAL A 573 -48.41 -71.10 -3.41
C VAL A 573 -47.97 -69.64 -3.33
N GLU A 574 -46.77 -69.35 -3.85
CA GLU A 574 -46.24 -67.99 -3.98
C GLU A 574 -46.92 -67.26 -5.15
N ALA A 575 -47.44 -66.06 -4.90
CA ALA A 575 -48.08 -65.23 -5.92
C ALA A 575 -47.53 -63.79 -5.91
N ASP A 576 -47.02 -63.32 -7.05
CA ASP A 576 -46.51 -61.96 -7.19
C ASP A 576 -47.62 -60.93 -7.47
N ILE A 577 -47.56 -59.80 -6.77
CA ILE A 577 -48.42 -58.63 -6.90
C ILE A 577 -47.55 -57.40 -7.17
N PHE A 578 -47.91 -56.63 -8.21
CA PHE A 578 -47.21 -55.39 -8.56
C PHE A 578 -47.88 -54.19 -7.88
N ILE A 579 -47.06 -53.37 -7.24
CA ILE A 579 -47.48 -52.21 -6.45
C ILE A 579 -46.65 -51.00 -6.86
N GLN A 580 -47.36 -49.90 -7.13
CA GLN A 580 -46.78 -48.59 -7.43
C GLN A 580 -47.30 -47.56 -6.43
N ILE A 581 -46.47 -46.55 -6.18
CA ILE A 581 -46.87 -45.34 -5.48
C ILE A 581 -47.09 -44.20 -6.49
N SER A 582 -47.99 -43.29 -6.14
CA SER A 582 -48.14 -41.97 -6.77
C SER A 582 -47.91 -40.90 -5.71
N ASP A 583 -47.07 -39.90 -6.02
CA ASP A 583 -46.76 -38.79 -5.13
C ASP A 583 -47.78 -37.63 -5.24
N SER A 584 -47.55 -36.55 -4.48
CA SER A 584 -48.41 -35.36 -4.46
C SER A 584 -48.54 -34.62 -5.80
N ARG A 585 -47.66 -34.91 -6.78
CA ARG A 585 -47.65 -34.32 -8.12
C ARG A 585 -48.10 -35.32 -9.20
N GLY A 586 -48.39 -36.56 -8.83
CA GLY A 586 -48.83 -37.63 -9.72
C GLY A 586 -47.71 -38.42 -10.39
N ASN A 587 -46.45 -38.31 -9.93
CA ASN A 587 -45.37 -39.13 -10.48
C ASN A 587 -45.50 -40.57 -9.96
N LEU A 588 -45.38 -41.55 -10.85
CA LEU A 588 -45.45 -42.96 -10.51
C LEU A 588 -44.06 -43.54 -10.27
N ALA A 589 -43.90 -44.30 -9.18
CA ALA A 589 -42.72 -45.10 -8.89
C ALA A 589 -43.10 -46.52 -8.45
N PRO A 590 -42.24 -47.55 -8.69
CA PRO A 590 -42.42 -48.86 -8.08
C PRO A 590 -42.32 -48.75 -6.56
N ALA A 591 -43.19 -49.44 -5.82
CA ALA A 591 -43.23 -49.36 -4.36
C ALA A 591 -42.11 -50.22 -3.74
N GLU A 592 -41.08 -49.58 -3.17
CA GLU A 592 -39.86 -50.24 -2.65
C GLU A 592 -39.94 -50.55 -1.14
N THR A 593 -40.92 -50.00 -0.39
CA THR A 593 -40.98 -50.07 1.09
C THR A 593 -42.39 -50.39 1.65
N VAL A 594 -43.21 -51.12 0.91
CA VAL A 594 -44.58 -51.50 1.31
C VAL A 594 -44.58 -52.33 2.59
N SER A 595 -45.51 -52.03 3.49
CA SER A 595 -45.83 -52.84 4.66
C SER A 595 -47.32 -53.23 4.67
N THR A 596 -47.69 -54.26 5.44
CA THR A 596 -49.09 -54.69 5.56
C THR A 596 -49.47 -54.98 7.01
N SER A 597 -50.76 -54.81 7.33
CA SER A 597 -51.35 -55.14 8.64
C SER A 597 -51.88 -56.57 8.73
N LEU A 598 -51.60 -57.44 7.75
CA LEU A 598 -51.99 -58.85 7.82
C LEU A 598 -51.20 -59.58 8.91
N ASN A 599 -51.86 -60.47 9.66
CA ASN A 599 -51.20 -61.35 10.61
C ASN A 599 -50.40 -62.42 9.85
N SER A 600 -49.11 -62.59 10.16
CA SER A 600 -48.22 -63.60 9.53
C SER A 600 -48.69 -65.05 9.66
N THR A 601 -49.60 -65.33 10.60
CA THR A 601 -50.30 -66.62 10.71
C THR A 601 -51.21 -66.89 9.50
N ILE A 602 -51.78 -65.84 8.89
CA ILE A 602 -52.73 -65.93 7.76
C ILE A 602 -51.97 -66.03 6.43
N GLY A 603 -50.83 -65.36 6.31
CA GLY A 603 -49.95 -65.41 5.14
C GLY A 603 -48.76 -64.47 5.29
N GLU A 604 -47.71 -64.68 4.49
CA GLU A 604 -46.49 -63.87 4.49
C GLU A 604 -46.43 -62.97 3.25
N PHE A 605 -45.87 -61.76 3.40
CA PHE A 605 -45.79 -60.73 2.36
C PHE A 605 -44.40 -60.11 2.34
N VAL A 606 -43.65 -60.30 1.25
CA VAL A 606 -42.21 -59.97 1.15
C VAL A 606 -41.85 -59.37 -0.22
N PRO A 607 -40.73 -58.63 -0.35
CA PRO A 607 -40.27 -58.15 -1.65
C PRO A 607 -39.98 -59.31 -2.62
N SER A 608 -40.47 -59.22 -3.85
CA SER A 608 -40.30 -60.27 -4.86
C SER A 608 -38.93 -60.17 -5.57
N ILE A 609 -38.46 -61.32 -6.07
CA ILE A 609 -37.31 -61.38 -6.99
C ILE A 609 -37.68 -61.00 -8.44
N ALA A 610 -38.97 -60.83 -8.77
CA ALA A 610 -39.44 -60.49 -10.11
C ALA A 610 -39.04 -59.06 -10.55
N GLY A 611 -38.86 -58.13 -9.60
CA GLY A 611 -38.37 -56.78 -9.87
C GLY A 611 -38.80 -55.73 -8.85
N ARG A 612 -38.36 -54.48 -9.03
CA ARG A 612 -38.75 -53.37 -8.15
C ARG A 612 -40.25 -53.11 -8.27
N GLY A 613 -40.93 -52.95 -7.14
CA GLY A 613 -42.39 -52.82 -7.05
C GLY A 613 -43.15 -54.15 -7.10
N TYR A 614 -42.50 -55.30 -7.31
CA TYR A 614 -43.14 -56.60 -7.16
C TYR A 614 -42.96 -57.10 -5.72
N TRP A 615 -44.04 -57.66 -5.18
CA TRP A 615 -44.10 -58.23 -3.83
C TRP A 615 -44.72 -59.62 -3.94
N THR A 616 -44.14 -60.60 -3.27
CA THR A 616 -44.65 -61.97 -3.24
C THR A 616 -45.52 -62.15 -2.01
N PHE A 617 -46.72 -62.69 -2.20
CA PHE A 617 -47.61 -63.11 -1.12
C PHE A 617 -47.75 -64.63 -1.11
N THR A 618 -47.71 -65.22 0.08
CA THR A 618 -47.91 -66.65 0.29
C THR A 618 -49.00 -66.86 1.33
N GLY A 619 -50.16 -67.38 0.90
CA GLY A 619 -51.28 -67.65 1.79
C GLY A 619 -51.05 -68.89 2.65
N ASN A 620 -51.38 -68.81 3.95
CA ASN A 620 -51.26 -69.92 4.90
C ASN A 620 -52.63 -70.43 5.37
N VAL A 621 -53.57 -69.55 5.71
CA VAL A 621 -54.92 -69.94 6.21
C VAL A 621 -55.98 -69.55 5.19
N SER A 622 -56.81 -70.51 4.78
CA SER A 622 -57.88 -70.29 3.80
C SER A 622 -59.02 -69.45 4.37
N GLY A 623 -59.60 -68.59 3.54
CA GLY A 623 -60.70 -67.70 3.89
C GLY A 623 -60.63 -66.34 3.18
N ASP A 624 -61.61 -65.48 3.47
CA ASP A 624 -61.68 -64.12 2.96
C ASP A 624 -61.14 -63.11 3.97
N TYR A 625 -60.25 -62.25 3.50
CA TYR A 625 -59.50 -61.25 4.26
C TYR A 625 -59.47 -59.92 3.48
N SER A 626 -58.92 -58.87 4.11
CA SER A 626 -58.50 -57.68 3.38
C SER A 626 -57.00 -57.49 3.54
N LEU A 627 -56.30 -57.41 2.41
CA LEU A 627 -54.89 -57.05 2.35
C LEU A 627 -54.80 -55.53 2.23
N THR A 628 -54.28 -54.90 3.28
CA THR A 628 -54.07 -53.44 3.29
C THR A 628 -52.58 -53.14 3.23
N PHE A 629 -52.21 -52.33 2.25
CA PHE A 629 -50.87 -51.83 2.01
C PHE A 629 -50.71 -50.46 2.68
N TYR A 630 -49.55 -50.24 3.30
CA TYR A 630 -49.13 -48.95 3.84
C TYR A 630 -47.73 -48.64 3.34
N GLN A 631 -47.54 -47.45 2.77
CA GLN A 631 -46.24 -46.86 2.52
C GLN A 631 -46.35 -45.36 2.76
N ASP A 632 -45.45 -44.80 3.56
CA ASP A 632 -45.43 -43.38 3.93
C ASP A 632 -46.79 -42.92 4.51
N ASP A 633 -47.44 -41.89 3.96
CA ASP A 633 -48.80 -41.47 4.34
C ASP A 633 -49.91 -42.21 3.55
N ALA A 634 -49.57 -43.06 2.57
CA ALA A 634 -50.52 -43.72 1.70
C ALA A 634 -50.99 -45.08 2.25
N GLN A 635 -52.32 -45.27 2.23
CA GLN A 635 -52.98 -46.54 2.54
C GLN A 635 -53.86 -46.96 1.35
N HIS A 636 -53.85 -48.25 1.00
CA HIS A 636 -54.79 -48.85 0.05
C HIS A 636 -55.18 -50.26 0.48
N SER A 637 -56.44 -50.65 0.27
CA SER A 637 -57.00 -51.91 0.76
C SER A 637 -57.70 -52.67 -0.36
N ILE A 638 -57.28 -53.91 -0.60
CA ILE A 638 -57.92 -54.83 -1.55
C ILE A 638 -58.56 -56.02 -0.81
N ALA A 639 -59.47 -56.71 -1.50
CA ALA A 639 -59.98 -58.00 -1.05
C ALA A 639 -58.94 -59.11 -1.31
N LEU A 640 -58.76 -60.02 -0.35
CA LEU A 640 -57.84 -61.15 -0.43
C LEU A 640 -58.63 -62.44 -0.13
N THR A 641 -58.72 -63.34 -1.09
CA THR A 641 -59.32 -64.68 -0.89
C THR A 641 -58.21 -65.72 -0.97
N ILE A 642 -57.95 -66.41 0.13
CA ILE A 642 -57.02 -67.55 0.18
C ILE A 642 -57.84 -68.82 0.04
N GLN A 643 -57.65 -69.54 -1.08
CA GLN A 643 -58.27 -70.84 -1.31
C GLN A 643 -57.41 -71.95 -0.66
N PRO A 644 -58.01 -73.07 -0.19
CA PRO A 644 -57.24 -74.23 0.26
C PRO A 644 -56.32 -74.72 -0.86
N GLY A 645 -55.06 -75.03 -0.52
CA GLY A 645 -54.08 -75.51 -1.49
C GLY A 645 -54.30 -76.96 -1.90
N GLN A 646 -53.40 -77.49 -2.72
CA GLN A 646 -53.42 -78.90 -3.10
C GLN A 646 -53.37 -79.82 -1.87
N PRO A 647 -54.24 -80.85 -1.80
CA PRO A 647 -54.31 -81.73 -0.63
C PRO A 647 -53.05 -82.60 -0.53
N VAL A 648 -52.46 -82.66 0.66
CA VAL A 648 -51.26 -83.47 0.96
C VAL A 648 -51.57 -84.69 1.83
N GLN A 649 -52.69 -84.65 2.57
CA GLN A 649 -53.16 -85.73 3.43
C GLN A 649 -54.69 -85.80 3.40
N ILE A 650 -55.24 -87.00 3.61
CA ILE A 650 -56.67 -87.26 3.72
C ILE A 650 -56.99 -87.90 5.09
N PHE A 651 -58.07 -87.43 5.70
CA PHE A 651 -58.58 -87.94 6.97
C PHE A 651 -59.93 -88.62 6.78
N GLY A 652 -60.14 -89.71 7.51
CA GLY A 652 -61.43 -90.38 7.67
C GLY A 652 -61.79 -90.43 9.15
N GLU A 653 -62.82 -89.69 9.56
CA GLU A 653 -63.30 -89.62 10.95
C GLU A 653 -64.65 -90.32 11.08
N ILE A 654 -64.76 -91.25 12.03
CA ILE A 654 -66.00 -91.96 12.34
C ILE A 654 -66.43 -91.54 13.75
N GLU A 655 -67.69 -91.10 13.90
CA GLU A 655 -68.14 -90.38 15.11
C GLU A 655 -68.16 -91.25 16.39
N ASN A 656 -68.33 -92.56 16.25
CA ASN A 656 -68.21 -93.54 17.34
C ASN A 656 -67.21 -94.63 16.93
N ARG A 657 -66.63 -95.34 17.91
CA ARG A 657 -65.66 -96.42 17.69
C ARG A 657 -66.14 -97.80 18.11
N ASN A 658 -67.23 -97.89 18.86
CA ASN A 658 -67.81 -99.18 19.27
C ASN A 658 -69.23 -99.29 18.69
N TYR A 659 -69.36 -100.09 17.64
CA TYR A 659 -70.65 -100.42 17.01
C TYR A 659 -71.05 -101.86 17.32
N LYS A 660 -72.31 -102.19 17.06
CA LYS A 660 -72.84 -103.56 17.06
C LYS A 660 -73.15 -103.99 15.64
N GLN A 661 -73.11 -105.31 15.41
CA GLN A 661 -73.51 -105.86 14.12
C GLN A 661 -74.99 -105.60 13.85
N GLY A 662 -75.27 -104.78 12.83
CA GLY A 662 -76.60 -104.24 12.52
C GLY A 662 -76.77 -102.74 12.79
N ASP A 663 -75.78 -102.05 13.35
CA ASP A 663 -75.79 -100.58 13.46
C ASP A 663 -75.41 -99.91 12.12
N THR A 664 -75.63 -98.59 12.05
CA THR A 664 -75.11 -97.70 11.01
C THR A 664 -73.99 -96.83 11.58
N ALA A 665 -72.90 -96.61 10.83
CA ALA A 665 -71.87 -95.63 11.16
C ALA A 665 -71.83 -94.47 10.15
N LEU A 666 -71.44 -93.28 10.60
CA LEU A 666 -71.18 -92.13 9.74
C LEU A 666 -69.68 -91.88 9.66
N LEU A 667 -69.17 -91.77 8.43
CA LEU A 667 -67.77 -91.52 8.11
C LEU A 667 -67.67 -90.16 7.41
N ARG A 668 -66.97 -89.20 8.03
CA ARG A 668 -66.57 -87.96 7.36
C ARG A 668 -65.20 -88.12 6.74
N VAL A 669 -65.04 -87.66 5.51
CA VAL A 669 -63.80 -87.69 4.75
C VAL A 669 -63.47 -86.27 4.29
N TYR A 670 -62.28 -85.77 4.62
CA TYR A 670 -61.80 -84.48 4.11
C TYR A 670 -60.30 -84.51 3.84
N GLY A 671 -59.87 -83.75 2.83
CA GLY A 671 -58.46 -83.49 2.59
C GLY A 671 -57.95 -82.38 3.52
N VAL A 672 -56.63 -82.33 3.72
CA VAL A 672 -55.95 -81.12 4.19
C VAL A 672 -54.80 -80.76 3.26
N ASP A 673 -54.59 -79.46 3.07
CA ASP A 673 -53.43 -78.92 2.37
C ASP A 673 -52.18 -78.90 3.27
N ILE A 674 -51.05 -78.41 2.73
CA ILE A 674 -49.77 -78.33 3.45
C ILE A 674 -49.81 -77.46 4.71
N ASN A 675 -50.76 -76.53 4.80
CA ASN A 675 -50.98 -75.63 5.93
C ASN A 675 -52.14 -76.06 6.84
N ASN A 676 -52.65 -77.29 6.66
CA ASN A 676 -53.72 -77.89 7.43
C ASN A 676 -55.11 -77.19 7.26
N ASN A 677 -55.33 -76.49 6.14
CA ASN A 677 -56.68 -76.05 5.76
C ASN A 677 -57.50 -77.24 5.26
N LYS A 678 -58.81 -77.27 5.54
CA LYS A 678 -59.68 -78.33 5.03
C LYS A 678 -59.94 -78.14 3.53
N VAL A 679 -59.60 -79.15 2.75
CA VAL A 679 -59.95 -79.28 1.33
C VAL A 679 -61.18 -80.18 1.23
N ALA A 680 -62.23 -79.70 0.58
CA ALA A 680 -63.42 -80.51 0.32
C ALA A 680 -63.07 -81.66 -0.65
N VAL A 681 -63.58 -82.86 -0.40
CA VAL A 681 -63.38 -84.01 -1.27
C VAL A 681 -64.46 -84.08 -2.35
N GLU A 682 -64.07 -84.52 -3.53
CA GLU A 682 -64.99 -84.74 -4.65
C GLU A 682 -65.53 -86.17 -4.56
N PRO A 683 -66.86 -86.39 -4.49
CA PRO A 683 -67.41 -87.74 -4.34
C PRO A 683 -67.13 -88.64 -5.56
N GLU A 684 -67.09 -88.07 -6.77
CA GLU A 684 -66.79 -88.80 -8.02
C GLU A 684 -65.37 -89.39 -8.04
N ASN A 685 -64.41 -88.72 -7.38
CA ASN A 685 -63.01 -89.12 -7.32
C ASN A 685 -62.64 -89.84 -6.00
N THR A 686 -63.61 -90.06 -5.11
CA THR A 686 -63.41 -90.70 -3.80
C THR A 686 -63.92 -92.14 -3.81
N THR A 687 -63.06 -93.08 -3.45
CA THR A 687 -63.42 -94.51 -3.31
C THR A 687 -63.21 -94.96 -1.88
N ILE A 688 -64.25 -95.60 -1.31
CA ILE A 688 -64.23 -96.16 0.05
C ILE A 688 -64.40 -97.67 -0.07
N SER A 689 -63.81 -98.42 0.86
CA SER A 689 -63.94 -99.87 0.92
C SER A 689 -63.87 -100.35 2.37
N CYS A 690 -64.99 -100.82 2.90
CA CYS A 690 -65.13 -101.19 4.30
C CYS A 690 -65.14 -102.71 4.53
N THR A 691 -64.42 -103.14 5.56
CA THR A 691 -64.38 -104.55 6.00
C THR A 691 -65.65 -104.96 6.78
N SER A 692 -66.44 -103.99 7.23
CA SER A 692 -67.71 -104.15 7.94
C SER A 692 -68.91 -104.41 7.03
N GLY A 693 -68.95 -103.86 5.81
CA GLY A 693 -70.13 -103.88 4.94
C GLY A 693 -70.03 -102.84 3.83
N SER A 694 -71.19 -102.43 3.30
CA SER A 694 -71.35 -101.43 2.24
C SER A 694 -71.12 -100.00 2.74
N ASP A 695 -70.73 -99.12 1.84
CA ASP A 695 -70.76 -97.66 1.99
C ASP A 695 -71.75 -97.01 1.01
N SER A 696 -72.30 -95.86 1.36
CA SER A 696 -73.06 -94.99 0.46
C SER A 696 -72.76 -93.51 0.76
N PHE A 697 -72.81 -92.66 -0.26
CA PHE A 697 -72.58 -91.22 -0.10
C PHE A 697 -73.87 -90.50 0.32
N ILE A 698 -73.79 -89.61 1.32
CA ILE A 698 -74.92 -88.79 1.76
C ILE A 698 -74.81 -87.39 1.14
N THR A 699 -73.84 -86.59 1.61
CA THR A 699 -73.69 -85.17 1.24
C THR A 699 -72.28 -84.68 1.54
N SER A 700 -71.72 -83.86 0.65
CA SER A 700 -70.45 -83.14 0.79
C SER A 700 -69.26 -84.00 1.23
N ASP A 701 -69.03 -84.13 2.54
CA ASP A 701 -67.91 -84.83 3.16
C ASP A 701 -68.31 -86.13 3.86
N THR A 702 -69.59 -86.52 3.84
CA THR A 702 -70.14 -87.57 4.73
C THR A 702 -70.70 -88.77 3.95
N TRP A 703 -70.27 -89.96 4.36
CA TRP A 703 -70.72 -91.29 3.91
C TRP A 703 -71.42 -92.07 5.03
N GLU A 704 -72.43 -92.85 4.68
CA GLU A 704 -73.10 -93.84 5.53
C GLU A 704 -72.45 -95.22 5.37
N LEU A 705 -72.28 -95.96 6.47
CA LEU A 705 -71.63 -97.27 6.48
C LEU A 705 -72.53 -98.33 7.15
N GLU A 706 -72.82 -99.41 6.44
CA GLU A 706 -73.63 -100.52 6.95
C GLU A 706 -72.77 -101.52 7.76
N ILE A 707 -73.04 -101.70 9.05
CA ILE A 707 -72.20 -102.54 9.92
C ILE A 707 -72.65 -104.02 9.89
N SER A 708 -72.54 -104.64 8.72
CA SER A 708 -73.00 -106.01 8.45
C SER A 708 -72.17 -107.13 9.09
N LYS A 709 -70.88 -106.88 9.42
CA LYS A 709 -69.91 -107.90 9.87
C LYS A 709 -69.20 -107.51 11.17
N SER A 710 -69.41 -108.29 12.23
CA SER A 710 -68.70 -108.14 13.50
C SER A 710 -67.21 -108.49 13.44
N GLY A 711 -66.42 -107.91 14.35
CA GLY A 711 -64.99 -108.14 14.51
C GLY A 711 -64.32 -106.98 15.24
N LEU A 712 -63.17 -107.25 15.87
CA LEU A 712 -62.26 -106.21 16.33
C LEU A 712 -61.44 -105.66 15.14
N ASP A 713 -60.93 -104.43 15.27
CA ASP A 713 -60.11 -103.75 14.26
C ASP A 713 -60.75 -103.74 12.85
N ARG A 714 -62.06 -103.48 12.76
CA ARG A 714 -62.73 -103.24 11.48
C ARG A 714 -62.26 -101.92 10.92
N SER A 715 -61.88 -101.92 9.64
CA SER A 715 -61.41 -100.73 8.94
C SER A 715 -62.19 -100.42 7.67
N CYS A 716 -62.20 -99.13 7.33
CA CYS A 716 -62.57 -98.59 6.03
C CYS A 716 -61.34 -97.95 5.40
N SER A 717 -60.94 -98.43 4.22
CA SER A 717 -59.88 -97.84 3.42
C SER A 717 -60.48 -96.81 2.48
N ILE A 718 -59.90 -95.61 2.46
CA ILE A 718 -60.43 -94.43 1.78
C ILE A 718 -59.34 -93.92 0.84
N THR A 719 -59.66 -93.73 -0.43
CA THR A 719 -58.71 -93.30 -1.48
C THR A 719 -59.31 -92.18 -2.32
N TRP A 720 -58.62 -91.05 -2.43
CA TRP A 720 -59.01 -89.88 -3.22
C TRP A 720 -57.76 -89.21 -3.80
N ASN A 721 -57.77 -88.91 -5.10
CA ASN A 721 -56.66 -88.25 -5.82
C ASN A 721 -55.25 -88.85 -5.55
N GLY A 722 -55.18 -90.18 -5.33
CA GLY A 722 -53.95 -90.91 -5.04
C GLY A 722 -53.51 -90.93 -3.57
N LEU A 723 -54.14 -90.12 -2.70
CA LEU A 723 -53.96 -90.18 -1.25
C LEU A 723 -54.80 -91.33 -0.67
N VAL A 724 -54.26 -92.04 0.32
CA VAL A 724 -54.90 -93.19 0.98
C VAL A 724 -54.89 -93.02 2.50
N THR A 725 -56.00 -93.29 3.16
CA THR A 725 -56.10 -93.37 4.63
C THR A 725 -56.98 -94.54 5.08
N GLN A 726 -56.91 -94.90 6.36
CA GLN A 726 -57.71 -95.98 6.94
C GLN A 726 -58.30 -95.57 8.30
N ALA A 727 -59.64 -95.58 8.38
CA ALA A 727 -60.37 -95.37 9.63
C ALA A 727 -60.65 -96.72 10.29
N PHE A 728 -60.46 -96.84 11.61
CA PHE A 728 -60.60 -98.09 12.39
C PHE A 728 -61.64 -97.95 13.52
N PHE A 729 -62.42 -99.02 13.73
CA PHE A 729 -63.47 -99.13 14.74
C PHE A 729 -63.71 -100.61 15.11
N ASP A 730 -64.31 -100.86 16.27
CA ASP A 730 -64.67 -102.20 16.75
C ASP A 730 -66.17 -102.48 16.55
N VAL A 731 -66.50 -103.74 16.23
CA VAL A 731 -67.87 -104.20 16.01
C VAL A 731 -68.19 -105.44 16.85
N GLU A 732 -69.00 -105.28 17.89
CA GLU A 732 -69.48 -106.37 18.73
C GLU A 732 -70.34 -107.37 17.93
N SER A 733 -70.13 -108.67 18.17
CA SER A 733 -70.90 -109.75 17.54
C SER A 733 -72.23 -110.02 18.26
N VAL A 734 -73.31 -110.10 17.50
CA VAL A 734 -74.66 -110.35 18.01
C VAL A 734 -75.08 -111.79 17.65
N LEU A 735 -75.77 -112.46 18.57
CA LEU A 735 -76.26 -113.82 18.34
C LEU A 735 -77.16 -113.88 17.09
N LEU A 736 -77.05 -114.96 16.30
CA LEU A 736 -77.78 -115.12 15.03
C LEU A 736 -77.54 -113.97 14.01
N GLY A 737 -76.37 -113.31 14.08
CA GLY A 737 -75.92 -112.37 13.04
C GLY A 737 -76.74 -111.08 12.96
N GLY A 738 -77.29 -110.61 14.09
CA GLY A 738 -78.13 -109.42 14.18
C GLY A 738 -79.60 -109.64 13.82
N ALA A 739 -79.91 -110.65 13.00
CA ALA A 739 -81.24 -110.86 12.39
C ALA A 739 -82.41 -111.11 13.37
N ILE A 740 -82.16 -111.35 14.65
CA ILE A 740 -83.20 -111.58 15.69
C ILE A 740 -82.94 -110.76 16.98
N GLY A 741 -82.11 -109.73 16.90
CA GLY A 741 -81.86 -108.79 18.01
C GLY A 741 -81.10 -109.39 19.21
N SER A 742 -81.30 -108.80 20.39
CA SER A 742 -80.44 -109.01 21.56
C SER A 742 -80.47 -110.44 22.15
N THR A 743 -79.39 -110.83 22.81
CA THR A 743 -79.21 -112.12 23.50
C THR A 743 -80.29 -112.42 24.54
N ASN A 744 -80.87 -111.39 25.19
CA ASN A 744 -81.96 -111.56 26.15
C ASN A 744 -83.23 -112.09 25.48
N THR A 745 -83.52 -111.63 24.26
CA THR A 745 -84.71 -112.03 23.47
C THR A 745 -84.64 -113.50 23.06
N ALA A 746 -83.44 -113.98 22.69
CA ALA A 746 -83.20 -115.37 22.30
C ALA A 746 -83.46 -116.37 23.46
N MET A 747 -83.04 -116.03 24.69
CA MET A 747 -83.23 -116.86 25.88
C MET A 747 -84.72 -117.07 26.21
N THR A 748 -85.56 -116.05 26.04
CA THR A 748 -87.02 -116.17 26.27
C THR A 748 -87.71 -117.10 25.27
N ILE A 749 -87.29 -117.11 24.00
CA ILE A 749 -87.91 -117.95 22.96
C ILE A 749 -87.66 -119.44 23.21
N ALA A 750 -86.45 -119.80 23.67
CA ALA A 750 -86.10 -121.19 24.00
C ALA A 750 -86.95 -121.77 25.15
N ALA A 751 -87.31 -120.95 26.15
CA ALA A 751 -88.14 -121.38 27.28
C ALA A 751 -89.61 -121.68 26.86
N VAL A 752 -90.18 -120.88 25.96
CA VAL A 752 -91.56 -121.06 25.46
C VAL A 752 -91.69 -122.37 24.66
N LEU A 753 -90.69 -122.68 23.83
CA LEU A 753 -90.68 -123.87 22.97
C LEU A 753 -90.71 -125.18 23.78
N LEU A 754 -90.01 -125.22 24.93
CA LEU A 754 -89.99 -126.38 25.82
C LEU A 754 -91.34 -126.57 26.56
N GLY A 755 -92.06 -125.49 26.86
CA GLY A 755 -93.40 -125.54 27.44
C GLY A 755 -94.44 -126.15 26.49
N LEU A 756 -94.41 -125.75 25.21
CA LEU A 756 -95.38 -126.19 24.19
C LEU A 756 -95.40 -127.72 23.97
N ILE A 757 -94.23 -128.36 24.02
CA ILE A 757 -94.09 -129.82 23.88
C ILE A 757 -94.77 -130.55 25.05
N LEU A 758 -94.71 -129.99 26.27
CA LEU A 758 -95.29 -130.61 27.46
C LEU A 758 -96.81 -130.41 27.52
N THR A 759 -97.33 -129.26 27.05
CA THR A 759 -98.77 -129.02 26.93
C THR A 759 -99.46 -129.89 25.87
N THR A 760 -98.84 -130.08 24.71
CA THR A 760 -99.45 -130.84 23.60
C THR A 760 -99.67 -132.31 23.94
N MET A 761 -98.78 -132.91 24.74
CA MET A 761 -98.92 -134.29 25.24
C MET A 761 -100.09 -134.47 26.24
N VAL A 762 -100.52 -133.41 26.92
CA VAL A 762 -101.68 -133.43 27.83
C VAL A 762 -103.00 -133.17 27.09
N VAL A 763 -103.00 -132.28 26.10
CA VAL A 763 -104.20 -131.92 25.31
C VAL A 763 -104.73 -133.12 24.51
N LEU A 764 -103.86 -133.95 23.93
CA LEU A 764 -104.26 -135.16 23.19
C LEU A 764 -105.00 -136.22 24.04
N VAL A 765 -104.97 -136.13 25.38
CA VAL A 765 -105.64 -137.08 26.29
C VAL A 765 -107.00 -136.55 26.78
N ARG A 766 -107.33 -135.27 26.58
CA ARG A 766 -108.61 -134.67 26.98
C ARG A 766 -109.39 -134.08 25.81
N ARG A 767 -110.26 -134.94 25.26
CA ARG A 767 -111.58 -134.63 24.63
C ARG A 767 -111.75 -133.21 24.07
N ALA A 768 -111.75 -133.14 22.75
CA ALA A 768 -112.95 -132.81 21.97
C ALA A 768 -114.04 -131.99 22.69
N ASN A 769 -114.18 -130.72 22.28
CA ASN A 769 -115.47 -130.03 22.08
C ASN A 769 -115.25 -128.64 21.43
N TYR A 770 -116.18 -128.26 20.54
CA TYR A 770 -116.53 -126.89 20.11
C TYR A 770 -115.56 -126.05 19.25
N GLU A 771 -115.95 -125.91 17.98
CA GLU A 771 -116.12 -124.63 17.25
C GLU A 771 -117.55 -124.08 17.55
N PRO A 772 -118.05 -122.93 17.02
CA PRO A 772 -117.42 -121.76 16.38
C PRO A 772 -117.89 -120.43 17.07
N ASP A 773 -118.11 -119.35 16.29
CA ASP A 773 -118.94 -118.14 16.56
C ASP A 773 -118.35 -117.08 17.55
N ASP A 774 -118.49 -115.74 17.36
CA ASP A 774 -118.84 -114.90 16.20
C ASP A 774 -118.54 -113.39 16.51
N ALA A 775 -118.79 -112.49 15.52
CA ALA A 775 -119.23 -111.08 15.67
C ALA A 775 -118.26 -109.94 16.15
N GLU A 776 -118.37 -108.65 15.75
CA GLU A 776 -119.11 -107.96 14.63
C GLU A 776 -118.64 -106.45 14.43
N TRP A 777 -118.42 -106.02 13.16
CA TRP A 777 -118.47 -104.63 12.55
C TRP A 777 -117.52 -103.52 13.10
N PHE A 778 -117.25 -102.34 12.48
CA PHE A 778 -117.68 -101.55 11.28
C PHE A 778 -116.41 -101.07 10.49
N ASP A 779 -116.32 -100.95 9.15
CA ASP A 779 -116.86 -99.92 8.19
C ASP A 779 -116.06 -98.58 8.21
N ASP A 780 -115.69 -97.86 7.13
CA ASP A 780 -115.79 -97.96 5.64
C ASP A 780 -114.42 -97.62 4.93
N GLY A 781 -114.15 -97.93 3.64
CA GLY A 781 -114.28 -97.04 2.44
C GLY A 781 -112.90 -96.49 1.94
N GLU A 782 -112.55 -96.28 0.66
CA GLU A 782 -113.13 -96.63 -0.66
C GLU A 782 -112.03 -96.59 -1.80
N TYR A 783 -112.40 -97.01 -3.02
CA TYR A 783 -111.71 -97.15 -4.34
C TYR A 783 -111.09 -95.86 -4.99
N ASP A 784 -110.41 -95.80 -6.17
CA ASP A 784 -109.67 -96.69 -7.12
C ASP A 784 -108.91 -95.81 -8.19
N ASP A 785 -108.18 -96.43 -9.13
CA ASP A 785 -107.95 -96.07 -10.57
C ASP A 785 -107.24 -94.77 -11.09
N ASP A 786 -106.23 -95.00 -11.95
CA ASP A 786 -106.03 -94.58 -13.38
C ASP A 786 -105.70 -93.14 -13.92
N GLU A 787 -104.51 -93.08 -14.58
CA GLU A 787 -104.24 -92.71 -16.02
C GLU A 787 -104.24 -91.23 -16.58
N TYR A 788 -103.48 -91.03 -17.69
CA TYR A 788 -103.44 -89.95 -18.74
C TYR A 788 -102.81 -88.52 -18.54
N ASP A 789 -101.68 -88.29 -19.25
CA ASP A 789 -101.40 -87.39 -20.42
C ASP A 789 -101.58 -85.83 -20.52
N ASP A 790 -100.53 -85.23 -21.14
CA ASP A 790 -100.40 -84.18 -22.21
C ASP A 790 -100.45 -82.62 -22.07
N ASP A 791 -99.90 -81.98 -23.14
CA ASP A 791 -100.03 -80.59 -23.69
C ASP A 791 -99.33 -79.38 -23.00
N TYR A 792 -98.43 -78.56 -23.62
CA TYR A 792 -98.43 -77.65 -24.82
C TYR A 792 -99.01 -76.21 -24.56
N TYR A 793 -98.63 -75.05 -25.14
CA TYR A 793 -97.75 -74.52 -26.24
C TYR A 793 -97.15 -73.12 -25.79
N GLU A 794 -96.41 -72.20 -26.48
CA GLU A 794 -95.76 -71.94 -27.81
C GLU A 794 -94.62 -70.85 -27.61
N GLU A 795 -94.00 -70.04 -28.51
CA GLU A 795 -94.19 -69.62 -29.93
C GLU A 795 -92.87 -69.25 -30.73
N THR A 796 -92.70 -68.01 -31.26
CA THR A 796 -91.85 -67.51 -32.39
C THR A 796 -90.88 -66.31 -32.03
N GLU A 797 -90.06 -65.64 -32.89
CA GLU A 797 -89.81 -65.57 -34.37
C GLU A 797 -88.34 -65.13 -34.75
N GLU A 798 -87.99 -64.99 -36.05
CA GLU A 798 -86.62 -64.74 -36.64
C GLU A 798 -86.38 -63.25 -37.10
N PRO A 799 -85.72 -62.77 -38.23
CA PRO A 799 -85.13 -63.36 -39.46
C PRO A 799 -83.66 -62.91 -39.83
N ILE A 800 -83.35 -62.67 -41.14
CA ILE A 800 -82.01 -62.78 -41.80
C ILE A 800 -81.76 -61.63 -42.85
N VAL A 801 -80.50 -61.35 -43.32
CA VAL A 801 -80.03 -61.14 -44.76
C VAL A 801 -78.73 -60.27 -44.96
N GLU A 802 -78.03 -60.47 -46.11
CA GLU A 802 -76.75 -59.88 -46.62
C GLU A 802 -76.90 -58.48 -47.35
N THR A 803 -75.99 -57.82 -48.12
CA THR A 803 -74.84 -58.26 -48.97
C THR A 803 -73.72 -57.21 -49.28
N ALA A 804 -72.45 -57.64 -49.33
CA ALA A 804 -71.29 -57.23 -50.19
C ALA A 804 -70.88 -55.77 -50.60
N ARG A 805 -69.59 -55.43 -50.33
CA ARG A 805 -68.50 -54.92 -51.24
C ARG A 805 -68.69 -53.68 -52.16
N ASN A 806 -67.89 -52.60 -51.96
CA ASN A 806 -67.04 -51.94 -53.00
C ASN A 806 -66.19 -50.71 -52.53
N GLN A 807 -65.18 -50.35 -53.36
CA GLN A 807 -64.30 -49.14 -53.34
C GLN A 807 -64.79 -48.08 -54.37
N PRO A 808 -64.10 -46.93 -54.62
CA PRO A 808 -63.48 -45.90 -53.75
C PRO A 808 -63.80 -44.43 -54.18
N ALA A 809 -63.40 -43.41 -53.41
CA ALA A 809 -63.18 -42.03 -53.93
C ALA A 809 -62.30 -41.14 -53.02
N ALA A 810 -61.65 -40.13 -53.62
CA ALA A 810 -60.91 -39.00 -53.02
C ALA A 810 -61.28 -37.73 -53.86
N PRO A 811 -60.66 -36.51 -53.76
CA PRO A 811 -59.57 -36.03 -52.88
C PRO A 811 -59.77 -34.60 -52.31
N GLN A 812 -58.76 -34.05 -51.61
CA GLN A 812 -58.24 -32.68 -51.84
C GLN A 812 -56.72 -32.58 -51.57
N ASN A 813 -56.08 -31.60 -52.21
CA ASN A 813 -54.62 -31.45 -52.45
C ASN A 813 -54.19 -30.00 -52.06
N ILE A 814 -52.95 -29.51 -51.94
CA ILE A 814 -51.51 -29.91 -52.15
C ILE A 814 -50.67 -28.84 -51.37
N PRO A 815 -49.32 -28.87 -51.12
CA PRO A 815 -48.20 -29.71 -51.63
C PRO A 815 -47.53 -30.56 -50.51
N VAL A 816 -46.64 -31.55 -50.73
CA VAL A 816 -45.54 -31.82 -51.70
C VAL A 816 -44.24 -31.03 -51.44
N GLN A 817 -43.23 -31.73 -50.90
CA GLN A 817 -41.84 -31.55 -51.32
C GLN A 817 -41.16 -32.93 -51.42
N ALA A 818 -40.20 -33.07 -52.33
CA ALA A 818 -39.70 -34.39 -52.77
C ALA A 818 -38.38 -34.80 -52.11
N ALA A 819 -38.16 -36.10 -52.00
CA ALA A 819 -36.88 -36.68 -51.56
C ALA A 819 -35.77 -36.55 -52.64
N PRO A 820 -34.50 -36.44 -52.24
CA PRO A 820 -33.36 -36.78 -53.08
C PRO A 820 -32.93 -38.24 -52.84
N THR A 821 -33.37 -39.16 -53.71
CA THR A 821 -32.77 -40.50 -53.81
C THR A 821 -31.54 -40.44 -54.71
N THR A 822 -30.34 -40.59 -54.13
CA THR A 822 -29.06 -40.65 -54.86
C THR A 822 -28.04 -41.50 -54.05
N PRO A 823 -26.99 -42.07 -54.66
CA PRO A 823 -26.91 -43.53 -54.68
C PRO A 823 -25.95 -44.17 -53.68
N LEU A 824 -26.19 -45.45 -53.41
CA LEU A 824 -25.27 -46.38 -52.76
C LEU A 824 -24.00 -46.59 -53.61
N ASN A 825 -22.92 -45.85 -53.32
CA ASN A 825 -21.52 -46.25 -53.51
C ASN A 825 -20.54 -45.16 -53.05
N ASN A 826 -20.19 -45.16 -51.76
CA ASN A 826 -18.95 -44.59 -51.22
C ASN A 826 -18.78 -45.00 -49.75
N ARG A 827 -18.24 -46.20 -49.50
CA ARG A 827 -17.73 -46.57 -48.16
C ARG A 827 -16.49 -45.71 -47.88
N PRO A 828 -16.46 -44.87 -46.83
CA PRO A 828 -15.37 -43.93 -46.61
C PRO A 828 -14.07 -44.66 -46.26
N THR A 829 -13.00 -44.35 -46.99
CA THR A 829 -11.67 -44.92 -46.76
C THR A 829 -10.94 -44.15 -45.66
N LEU A 830 -11.05 -44.61 -44.42
CA LEU A 830 -10.25 -44.12 -43.30
C LEU A 830 -8.82 -44.68 -43.33
N ALA A 831 -7.88 -43.95 -42.74
CA ALA A 831 -6.54 -44.45 -42.47
C ALA A 831 -6.59 -45.57 -41.41
N PRO A 832 -5.80 -46.66 -41.54
CA PRO A 832 -5.88 -47.80 -40.61
C PRO A 832 -5.71 -47.43 -39.13
N ALA A 833 -4.85 -46.44 -38.82
CA ALA A 833 -4.66 -45.96 -37.45
C ALA A 833 -5.95 -45.34 -36.85
N GLU A 834 -6.75 -44.65 -37.65
CA GLU A 834 -7.99 -44.02 -37.20
C GLU A 834 -9.13 -45.04 -37.04
N ILE A 835 -9.17 -46.08 -37.89
CA ILE A 835 -10.06 -47.23 -37.69
C ILE A 835 -9.72 -47.92 -36.36
N THR A 836 -8.44 -48.17 -36.09
CA THR A 836 -8.00 -48.74 -34.81
C THR A 836 -8.35 -47.84 -33.61
N ARG A 837 -8.23 -46.51 -33.76
CA ARG A 837 -8.62 -45.55 -32.71
C ARG A 837 -10.11 -45.66 -32.40
N LEU A 838 -10.96 -45.55 -33.43
CA LEU A 838 -12.41 -45.60 -33.30
C LEU A 838 -12.92 -46.98 -32.83
N ALA A 839 -12.32 -48.09 -33.27
CA ALA A 839 -12.66 -49.44 -32.78
C ALA A 839 -12.25 -49.64 -31.30
N THR A 840 -11.11 -49.09 -30.88
CA THR A 840 -10.68 -49.13 -29.46
C THR A 840 -11.60 -48.28 -28.59
N GLU A 841 -12.02 -47.10 -29.08
CA GLU A 841 -12.99 -46.22 -28.43
C GLU A 841 -14.38 -46.88 -28.35
N ALA A 842 -14.83 -47.56 -29.41
CA ALA A 842 -16.04 -48.38 -29.40
C ALA A 842 -15.97 -49.50 -28.35
N GLY A 843 -14.84 -50.20 -28.26
CA GLY A 843 -14.61 -51.25 -27.26
C GLY A 843 -14.56 -50.72 -25.82
N ARG A 844 -14.12 -49.47 -25.62
CA ARG A 844 -14.10 -48.79 -24.31
C ARG A 844 -15.49 -48.31 -23.88
N LEU A 845 -16.33 -47.88 -24.82
CA LEU A 845 -17.64 -47.27 -24.57
C LEU A 845 -18.82 -48.23 -24.75
N GLY A 846 -18.62 -49.41 -25.32
CA GLY A 846 -19.67 -50.40 -25.60
C GLY A 846 -20.59 -50.03 -26.77
N VAL A 847 -20.37 -48.90 -27.43
CA VAL A 847 -21.20 -48.38 -28.54
C VAL A 847 -20.34 -48.07 -29.77
N MET A 848 -20.87 -48.39 -30.96
CA MET A 848 -20.20 -48.10 -32.24
C MET A 848 -19.92 -46.60 -32.39
N GLN A 849 -18.78 -46.24 -32.97
CA GLN A 849 -18.35 -44.84 -33.10
C GLN A 849 -18.60 -44.30 -34.50
N ALA A 850 -19.29 -43.17 -34.61
CA ALA A 850 -19.51 -42.48 -35.87
C ALA A 850 -18.18 -41.98 -36.47
N ILE A 851 -18.01 -42.14 -37.78
CA ILE A 851 -16.83 -41.65 -38.51
C ILE A 851 -16.76 -40.12 -38.53
N VAL A 852 -17.91 -39.46 -38.41
CA VAL A 852 -18.01 -38.01 -38.24
C VAL A 852 -18.45 -37.74 -36.79
N PRO A 853 -17.63 -37.10 -35.93
CA PRO A 853 -17.90 -37.03 -34.49
C PRO A 853 -19.23 -36.37 -34.08
N ASN A 854 -19.78 -35.49 -34.93
CA ASN A 854 -21.07 -34.82 -34.69
C ASN A 854 -22.29 -35.60 -35.25
N GLN A 855 -22.11 -36.86 -35.66
CA GLN A 855 -23.19 -37.74 -36.13
C GLN A 855 -23.43 -38.95 -35.23
N GLN A 856 -22.81 -39.00 -34.04
CA GLN A 856 -23.03 -40.07 -33.06
C GLN A 856 -24.51 -40.12 -32.65
N GLY A 857 -25.19 -41.24 -32.93
CA GLY A 857 -26.63 -41.40 -32.69
C GLY A 857 -27.54 -41.06 -33.87
N ALA A 858 -26.99 -40.59 -35.00
CA ALA A 858 -27.73 -40.27 -36.22
C ALA A 858 -27.41 -41.23 -37.37
N SER A 859 -28.20 -41.22 -38.45
CA SER A 859 -27.95 -42.01 -39.66
C SER A 859 -26.60 -41.65 -40.30
N GLY A 860 -25.70 -42.61 -40.44
CA GLY A 860 -24.30 -42.33 -40.77
C GLY A 860 -23.43 -43.57 -40.92
N TRP A 861 -22.14 -43.35 -41.17
CA TRP A 861 -21.11 -44.39 -41.18
C TRP A 861 -20.50 -44.55 -39.79
N TYR A 862 -20.42 -45.79 -39.31
CA TYR A 862 -19.90 -46.16 -38.01
C TYR A 862 -18.75 -47.17 -38.13
N VAL A 863 -17.86 -47.16 -37.13
CA VAL A 863 -16.84 -48.18 -36.87
C VAL A 863 -17.29 -49.02 -35.67
N ASP A 864 -17.33 -50.34 -35.84
CA ASP A 864 -17.59 -51.28 -34.74
C ASP A 864 -16.31 -51.73 -34.02
N VAL A 865 -16.47 -52.52 -32.95
CA VAL A 865 -15.37 -53.03 -32.12
C VAL A 865 -14.40 -53.97 -32.86
N SER A 866 -14.76 -54.45 -34.07
CA SER A 866 -13.89 -55.24 -34.94
C SER A 866 -13.12 -54.40 -35.96
N GLY A 867 -13.44 -53.11 -36.07
CA GLY A 867 -12.91 -52.21 -37.09
C GLY A 867 -13.64 -52.28 -38.43
N GLU A 868 -14.83 -52.92 -38.51
CA GLU A 868 -15.63 -52.82 -39.74
C GLU A 868 -16.32 -51.46 -39.83
N ILE A 869 -16.27 -50.87 -41.03
CA ILE A 869 -17.02 -49.65 -41.39
C ILE A 869 -18.37 -50.07 -41.99
N GLN A 870 -19.47 -49.69 -41.33
CA GLN A 870 -20.85 -50.07 -41.67
C GLN A 870 -21.73 -48.81 -41.75
N TYR A 871 -22.77 -48.82 -42.60
CA TYR A 871 -23.76 -47.74 -42.64
C TYR A 871 -25.02 -48.11 -41.88
N TRP A 872 -25.46 -47.22 -40.99
CA TRP A 872 -26.63 -47.40 -40.15
C TRP A 872 -27.61 -46.25 -40.38
N ASN A 873 -28.89 -46.60 -40.56
CA ASN A 873 -30.00 -45.65 -40.54
C ASN A 873 -30.65 -45.70 -39.16
N VAL A 874 -30.83 -44.53 -38.53
CA VAL A 874 -31.56 -44.36 -37.28
C VAL A 874 -32.93 -43.76 -37.58
N GLY A 875 -33.99 -44.43 -37.16
CA GLY A 875 -35.37 -43.97 -37.31
C GLY A 875 -35.73 -42.85 -36.33
N THR A 876 -36.81 -42.12 -36.61
CA THR A 876 -37.36 -41.11 -35.68
C THR A 876 -38.00 -41.71 -34.41
N ASP A 877 -38.08 -43.04 -34.36
CA ASP A 877 -38.44 -43.88 -33.21
C ASP A 877 -37.22 -44.41 -32.43
N GLY A 878 -36.01 -44.05 -32.84
CA GLY A 878 -34.75 -44.57 -32.28
C GLY A 878 -34.35 -45.96 -32.77
N SER A 879 -35.05 -46.54 -33.75
CA SER A 879 -34.71 -47.86 -34.31
C SER A 879 -33.44 -47.82 -35.18
N TRP A 880 -32.55 -48.81 -35.05
CA TRP A 880 -31.30 -48.89 -35.82
C TRP A 880 -31.36 -49.98 -36.89
N ASN A 881 -31.32 -49.58 -38.16
CA ASN A 881 -31.33 -50.47 -39.30
C ASN A 881 -29.99 -50.43 -40.07
N ARG A 882 -29.24 -51.55 -40.04
CA ARG A 882 -28.03 -51.74 -40.86
C ARG A 882 -28.41 -51.76 -42.32
N THR A 883 -27.74 -50.93 -43.12
CA THR A 883 -27.86 -50.97 -44.60
C THR A 883 -26.68 -51.76 -45.15
N ALA A 884 -26.95 -52.69 -46.08
CA ALA A 884 -25.96 -53.61 -46.65
C ALA A 884 -25.15 -52.98 -47.79
#